data_AF-A0A945D0K7-F1
#
_entry.id   AF-A0A945D0K7-F1
#
_cell.length_a   1.000
_cell.length_b   1.000
_cell.length_c   1.000
_cell.angle_alpha   90.00
_cell.angle_beta   90.00
_cell.angle_gamma   90.00
#
_symmetry.space_group_name_H-M   'P 1'
#
loop_
_entity.id
_entity.type
_entity.pdbx_description
1 polymer ?
#
loop_
_entity_poly.entity_id
_entity_poly.type
_entity_poly.pdbx_seq_one_letter_code
_entity_poly.pdbx_strand_id
1 'polypeptide(L)'
;MITICLLTTFLLAFQDGEPQINQKPVRQWRTPIEIAEQVRSLELVTTSTIGYSKNGLPIQCIEVARDGVIPVDTRSAVLVVAGIDGNHLLGTEVATDMITALLGLPTEVTASLLEEHKLYVIPQVNPDAAALYFESIKNEQQRNLTSSDNDHDGVKDEDGGEDLNGDGFITKMRVPDLEKATHLADPDETRLHIEPDPLKGQAASFILYPEGIDNDGDGKYNEDGLGGVDLNKNFMHGYKEHGDGSGHWQLSESESKALADFVLQHQEIAAIIVYGHHDTLSKPFTESGKDNAGAPKKLAEGDVELYKLISEKFLELTELNDVVQSSWDGSFVAWSYAQYGVPSFSTPLWSRPDPIEEEQKEKATPETSEAKPTGDEGSREGRGRGGIDRQEMMAEFDTNGDGELSEDERAALRESMQDRFGGGGRPSGGHPGGGGRRPSNSNENRAESSDNSNLTPSGVGNISQETLDELLKAAEAAGFPVDDGMMAEITPEQVEQYAKMSGIKIRRVTKGNTNTASSKEDVAWLAYSDDQRNGEGFVEWTTFEHPQLGTVEIGGWVPYFKTLPPTDAIDSITEKQAKFIIEIASRLPDVRLGSPIIEQLANGLWEVRISVVNDGWFPTGTAMAKKNKRARPFVLRLDVPNDAIVSGQKVNRIWSLAGGGSRTWFKWVVQGKPNVEVNITLFSDKFGTKTIPITLKETTGEKS
;
A
#
# COMPACT_ATOMS: atom_id res chain seq x y z
N MET A 1 -36.71 -9.83 -84.77
CA MET A 1 -36.86 -9.95 -83.30
C MET A 1 -35.99 -8.86 -82.69
N ILE A 2 -36.52 -7.63 -82.66
CA ILE A 2 -37.18 -7.02 -81.48
C ILE A 2 -36.14 -6.64 -80.41
N THR A 3 -35.59 -5.44 -80.60
CA THR A 3 -35.58 -4.27 -79.69
C THR A 3 -36.14 -4.47 -78.26
N ILE A 4 -35.57 -3.69 -77.32
CA ILE A 4 -36.12 -3.23 -76.02
C ILE A 4 -35.64 -4.02 -74.78
N CYS A 5 -34.63 -3.51 -74.05
CA CYS A 5 -34.84 -2.69 -72.84
C CYS A 5 -33.50 -2.38 -72.12
N LEU A 6 -33.01 -1.15 -72.32
CA LEU A 6 -32.28 -0.39 -71.32
C LEU A 6 -33.30 0.17 -70.31
N LEU A 7 -32.85 0.39 -69.07
CA LEU A 7 -33.49 1.08 -67.94
C LEU A 7 -34.33 0.23 -66.96
N THR A 8 -33.67 -0.22 -65.90
CA THR A 8 -34.06 0.09 -64.51
C THR A 8 -32.79 -0.01 -63.65
N THR A 9 -32.08 1.10 -63.47
CA THR A 9 -31.93 1.81 -62.18
C THR A 9 -31.47 0.92 -61.01
N PHE A 10 -30.20 1.09 -60.64
CA PHE A 10 -29.80 1.60 -59.32
C PHE A 10 -30.42 0.86 -58.11
N LEU A 11 -29.82 -0.27 -57.72
CA LEU A 11 -29.83 -0.70 -56.31
C LEU A 11 -28.65 -1.64 -56.06
N LEU A 12 -27.93 -1.37 -54.96
CA LEU A 12 -26.84 -2.15 -54.36
C LEU A 12 -25.43 -1.91 -54.95
N ALA A 13 -24.98 -0.66 -54.92
CA ALA A 13 -23.67 -0.38 -54.33
C ALA A 13 -23.84 -0.48 -52.79
N PHE A 14 -22.77 -0.85 -52.07
CA PHE A 14 -22.71 -1.31 -50.67
C PHE A 14 -22.82 -2.84 -50.51
N GLN A 15 -21.78 -3.55 -50.96
CA GLN A 15 -21.25 -4.63 -50.13
C GLN A 15 -20.22 -3.97 -49.21
N ASP A 16 -20.62 -3.78 -47.96
CA ASP A 16 -19.74 -3.39 -46.86
C ASP A 16 -18.61 -4.42 -46.76
N GLY A 17 -17.43 -4.04 -47.24
CA GLY A 17 -16.20 -4.68 -46.81
C GLY A 17 -15.98 -4.25 -45.37
N GLU A 18 -16.28 -5.13 -44.43
CA GLU A 18 -15.91 -4.90 -43.03
C GLU A 18 -14.41 -4.56 -42.98
N PRO A 19 -14.03 -3.47 -42.29
CA PRO A 19 -12.63 -3.18 -42.09
C PRO A 19 -12.06 -4.36 -41.30
N GLN A 20 -11.13 -5.10 -41.93
CA GLN A 20 -10.27 -6.03 -41.22
C GLN A 20 -9.53 -5.22 -40.16
N ILE A 21 -10.05 -5.24 -38.93
CA ILE A 21 -9.41 -4.64 -37.78
C ILE A 21 -8.06 -5.32 -37.70
N ASN A 22 -7.01 -4.57 -38.02
CA ASN A 22 -5.63 -5.01 -37.93
C ASN A 22 -5.36 -5.18 -36.42
N GLN A 23 -5.77 -6.32 -35.84
CA GLN A 23 -5.56 -6.62 -34.44
C GLN A 23 -4.05 -6.62 -34.22
N LYS A 24 -3.57 -5.61 -33.50
CA LYS A 24 -2.19 -5.55 -33.02
C LYS A 24 -1.92 -6.90 -32.35
N PRO A 25 -0.81 -7.59 -32.64
CA PRO A 25 -0.54 -8.89 -32.03
C PRO A 25 -0.64 -8.76 -30.51
N VAL A 26 -1.43 -9.64 -29.90
CA VAL A 26 -1.65 -9.62 -28.46
C VAL A 26 -0.31 -9.83 -27.77
N ARG A 27 0.06 -8.87 -26.91
CA ARG A 27 1.28 -8.94 -26.12
C ARG A 27 1.24 -10.18 -25.23
N GLN A 28 2.34 -10.91 -25.13
CA GLN A 28 2.48 -12.07 -24.24
C GLN A 28 3.39 -11.70 -23.05
N TRP A 29 3.17 -12.36 -21.92
CA TRP A 29 4.07 -12.28 -20.77
C TRP A 29 5.44 -12.88 -21.11
N ARG A 30 6.53 -12.27 -20.63
CA ARG A 30 7.89 -12.76 -20.88
C ARG A 30 8.37 -13.65 -19.74
N THR A 31 9.03 -14.75 -20.11
CA THR A 31 9.70 -15.65 -19.18
C THR A 31 10.86 -14.96 -18.45
N PRO A 32 11.30 -15.47 -17.28
CA PRO A 32 12.53 -15.00 -16.61
C PRO A 32 13.78 -15.00 -17.50
N ILE A 33 13.82 -15.89 -18.50
CA ILE A 33 14.90 -15.97 -19.49
C ILE A 33 14.78 -14.82 -20.50
N GLU A 34 13.60 -14.60 -21.07
CA GLU A 34 13.37 -13.50 -22.02
C GLU A 34 13.58 -12.12 -21.39
N ILE A 35 13.15 -11.93 -20.13
CA ILE A 35 13.46 -10.72 -19.36
C ILE A 35 14.97 -10.55 -19.21
N ALA A 36 15.69 -11.61 -18.80
CA ALA A 36 17.13 -11.56 -18.67
C ALA A 36 17.85 -11.28 -20.00
N GLU A 37 17.36 -11.80 -21.12
CA GLU A 37 17.89 -11.54 -22.46
C GLU A 37 17.64 -10.10 -22.91
N GLN A 38 16.43 -9.57 -22.69
CA GLN A 38 16.12 -8.19 -22.97
C GLN A 38 17.02 -7.25 -22.17
N VAL A 39 17.17 -7.50 -20.86
CA VAL A 39 18.04 -6.69 -19.99
C VAL A 39 19.48 -6.67 -20.50
N ARG A 40 19.99 -7.79 -20.99
CA ARG A 40 21.33 -7.88 -21.61
C ARG A 40 21.43 -7.14 -22.95
N SER A 41 20.32 -6.96 -23.65
CA SER A 41 20.26 -6.26 -24.94
C SER A 41 20.16 -4.74 -24.81
N LEU A 42 19.85 -4.22 -23.62
CA LEU A 42 19.73 -2.78 -23.38
C LEU A 42 21.09 -2.10 -23.56
N GLU A 43 21.13 -1.07 -24.39
CA GLU A 43 22.27 -0.16 -24.51
C GLU A 43 22.17 0.96 -23.47
N LEU A 44 23.31 1.59 -23.12
CA LEU A 44 23.38 2.72 -22.17
C LEU A 44 23.00 2.38 -20.71
N VAL A 45 23.10 1.10 -20.33
CA VAL A 45 22.89 0.65 -18.94
C VAL A 45 24.09 -0.17 -18.46
N THR A 46 24.29 -0.23 -17.15
CA THR A 46 25.25 -1.15 -16.52
C THR A 46 24.48 -2.24 -15.78
N THR A 47 24.75 -3.50 -16.10
CA THR A 47 24.11 -4.64 -15.44
C THR A 47 25.05 -5.32 -14.45
N SER A 48 24.49 -5.76 -13.32
CA SER A 48 25.20 -6.53 -12.30
C SER A 48 24.29 -7.60 -11.71
N THR A 49 24.86 -8.60 -11.06
CA THR A 49 24.10 -9.65 -10.36
C THR A 49 24.22 -9.41 -8.86
N ILE A 50 23.09 -9.24 -8.17
CA ILE A 50 23.07 -8.98 -6.71
C ILE A 50 23.08 -10.27 -5.90
N GLY A 51 22.65 -11.37 -6.52
CA GLY A 51 22.55 -12.68 -5.92
C GLY A 51 21.94 -13.69 -6.89
N TYR A 52 21.63 -14.86 -6.38
CA TYR A 52 21.00 -15.94 -7.13
C TYR A 52 19.78 -16.44 -6.36
N SER A 53 18.75 -16.85 -7.09
CA SER A 53 17.60 -17.54 -6.52
C SER A 53 17.98 -18.91 -5.98
N LYS A 54 17.04 -19.56 -5.30
CA LYS A 54 17.21 -20.92 -4.78
C LYS A 54 17.67 -21.91 -5.84
N ASN A 55 17.10 -21.83 -7.05
CA ASN A 55 17.46 -22.71 -8.17
C ASN A 55 18.62 -22.18 -9.03
N GLY A 56 19.29 -21.11 -8.58
CA GLY A 56 20.51 -20.60 -9.20
C GLY A 56 20.29 -19.63 -10.36
N LEU A 57 19.07 -19.10 -10.56
CA LEU A 57 18.82 -18.05 -11.54
C LEU A 57 19.38 -16.71 -11.04
N PRO A 58 20.06 -15.92 -11.89
CA PRO A 58 20.67 -14.66 -11.46
C PRO A 58 19.63 -13.58 -11.21
N ILE A 59 19.72 -12.92 -10.05
CA ILE A 59 18.93 -11.73 -9.73
C ILE A 59 19.71 -10.51 -10.22
N GLN A 60 19.21 -9.87 -11.28
CA GLN A 60 19.91 -8.78 -11.96
C GLN A 60 19.53 -7.42 -11.39
N CYS A 61 20.51 -6.53 -11.28
CA CYS A 61 20.31 -5.11 -11.05
C CYS A 61 20.84 -4.33 -12.26
N ILE A 62 20.06 -3.34 -12.69
CA ILE A 62 20.31 -2.51 -13.86
C ILE A 62 20.49 -1.08 -13.37
N GLU A 63 21.69 -0.53 -13.56
CA GLU A 63 21.98 0.88 -13.35
C GLU A 63 21.73 1.65 -14.65
N VAL A 64 20.81 2.62 -14.58
CA VAL A 64 20.43 3.48 -15.69
C VAL A 64 20.85 4.91 -15.36
N ALA A 65 21.78 5.45 -16.14
CA ALA A 65 22.27 6.81 -16.02
C ALA A 65 22.79 7.31 -17.37
N ARG A 66 22.63 8.60 -17.64
CA ARG A 66 23.25 9.31 -18.76
C ARG A 66 24.48 10.08 -18.28
N ASP A 67 25.38 10.37 -19.22
CA ASP A 67 26.50 11.26 -18.98
C ASP A 67 25.98 12.65 -18.57
N GLY A 68 26.60 13.22 -17.53
CA GLY A 68 26.14 14.49 -16.95
C GLY A 68 27.28 15.18 -16.19
N VAL A 69 26.98 16.34 -15.61
CA VAL A 69 27.97 17.14 -14.88
C VAL A 69 28.48 16.43 -13.63
N ILE A 70 27.60 15.69 -12.95
CA ILE A 70 27.92 14.93 -11.73
C ILE A 70 28.38 13.53 -12.16
N PRO A 71 29.54 13.02 -11.70
CA PRO A 71 29.94 11.63 -11.92
C PRO A 71 28.93 10.62 -11.37
N VAL A 72 28.60 9.58 -12.13
CA VAL A 72 27.53 8.59 -11.83
C VAL A 72 27.72 7.93 -10.45
N ASP A 73 28.96 7.63 -10.08
CA ASP A 73 29.33 7.01 -8.79
C ASP A 73 29.02 7.90 -7.57
N THR A 74 28.90 9.21 -7.76
CA THR A 74 28.61 10.18 -6.68
C THR A 74 27.15 10.65 -6.63
N ARG A 75 26.32 10.21 -7.58
CA ARG A 75 24.90 10.59 -7.66
C ARG A 75 24.06 9.79 -6.66
N SER A 76 23.04 10.43 -6.09
CA SER A 76 21.99 9.72 -5.37
C SER A 76 21.16 8.85 -6.32
N ALA A 77 20.58 7.78 -5.79
CA ALA A 77 19.82 6.81 -6.58
C ALA A 77 18.35 6.71 -6.18
N VAL A 78 17.48 6.49 -7.16
CA VAL A 78 16.15 5.89 -6.94
C VAL A 78 16.28 4.40 -7.23
N LEU A 79 15.76 3.55 -6.35
CA LEU A 79 15.71 2.11 -6.56
C LEU A 79 14.28 1.65 -6.84
N VAL A 80 14.08 0.93 -7.93
CA VAL A 80 12.85 0.22 -8.27
C VAL A 80 13.08 -1.28 -8.11
N VAL A 81 12.20 -1.94 -7.36
CA VAL A 81 12.23 -3.39 -7.13
C VAL A 81 10.92 -3.99 -7.60
N ALA A 82 10.99 -5.05 -8.40
CA ALA A 82 9.84 -5.78 -8.90
C ALA A 82 10.04 -7.30 -8.82
N GLY A 83 8.95 -8.05 -8.98
CA GLY A 83 8.97 -9.51 -8.98
C GLY A 83 9.47 -10.12 -7.67
N ILE A 84 9.26 -9.44 -6.54
CA ILE A 84 9.46 -10.01 -5.20
C ILE A 84 8.35 -11.03 -4.88
N ASP A 85 7.13 -10.72 -5.32
CA ASP A 85 5.98 -11.61 -5.35
C ASP A 85 6.01 -12.39 -6.67
N GLY A 86 6.12 -13.73 -6.62
CA GLY A 86 6.35 -14.57 -7.80
C GLY A 86 5.26 -14.50 -8.87
N ASN A 87 4.02 -14.29 -8.44
CA ASN A 87 2.83 -14.16 -9.29
C ASN A 87 2.58 -12.72 -9.79
N HIS A 88 3.35 -11.72 -9.34
CA HIS A 88 3.21 -10.32 -9.81
C HIS A 88 4.07 -10.06 -11.06
N LEU A 89 3.72 -10.71 -12.17
CA LEU A 89 4.45 -10.56 -13.45
C LEU A 89 4.37 -9.14 -14.02
N LEU A 90 3.25 -8.45 -13.76
CA LEU A 90 3.06 -7.05 -14.16
C LEU A 90 4.20 -6.15 -13.69
N GLY A 91 4.63 -6.29 -12.44
CA GLY A 91 5.73 -5.50 -11.89
C GLY A 91 7.02 -5.71 -12.68
N THR A 92 7.32 -6.95 -13.05
CA THR A 92 8.53 -7.31 -13.81
C THR A 92 8.51 -6.71 -15.21
N GLU A 93 7.37 -6.80 -15.89
CA GLU A 93 7.15 -6.25 -17.23
C GLU A 93 7.32 -4.72 -17.24
N VAL A 94 6.62 -4.05 -16.32
CA VAL A 94 6.63 -2.58 -16.20
C VAL A 94 8.01 -2.08 -15.79
N ALA A 95 8.68 -2.72 -14.83
CA ALA A 95 10.03 -2.33 -14.42
C ALA A 95 11.04 -2.42 -15.57
N THR A 96 10.94 -3.47 -16.40
CA THR A 96 11.84 -3.69 -17.54
C THR A 96 11.54 -2.72 -18.69
N ASP A 97 10.28 -2.55 -19.06
CA ASP A 97 9.89 -1.69 -20.18
C ASP A 97 10.08 -0.21 -19.88
N MET A 98 9.89 0.18 -18.62
CA MET A 98 10.11 1.54 -18.16
C MET A 98 11.54 2.01 -18.42
N ILE A 99 12.54 1.12 -18.39
CA ILE A 99 13.92 1.48 -18.74
C ILE A 99 13.99 1.95 -20.20
N THR A 100 13.42 1.16 -21.11
CA THR A 100 13.35 1.52 -22.54
C THR A 100 12.54 2.81 -22.74
N ALA A 101 11.41 2.95 -22.07
CA ALA A 101 10.58 4.15 -22.14
C ALA A 101 11.36 5.40 -21.68
N LEU A 102 12.05 5.33 -20.54
CA LEU A 102 12.87 6.43 -20.02
C LEU A 102 14.03 6.77 -20.96
N LEU A 103 14.73 5.77 -21.48
CA LEU A 103 15.83 5.99 -22.42
C LEU A 103 15.35 6.57 -23.76
N GLY A 104 14.13 6.27 -24.18
CA GLY A 104 13.50 6.84 -25.37
C GLY A 104 12.99 8.28 -25.21
N LEU A 105 12.83 8.77 -23.98
CA LEU A 105 12.40 10.14 -23.72
C LEU A 105 13.53 11.17 -23.94
N PRO A 106 13.18 12.42 -24.32
CA PRO A 106 14.16 13.51 -24.43
C PRO A 106 14.94 13.73 -23.13
N THR A 107 16.19 14.15 -23.25
CA THR A 107 17.08 14.43 -22.12
C THR A 107 16.52 15.50 -21.19
N GLU A 108 15.87 16.51 -21.73
CA GLU A 108 15.30 17.62 -20.97
C GLU A 108 14.23 17.14 -19.97
N VAL A 109 13.54 16.05 -20.28
CA VAL A 109 12.49 15.46 -19.44
C VAL A 109 13.09 14.54 -18.37
N THR A 110 14.19 13.87 -18.69
CA THR A 110 14.78 12.82 -17.85
C THR A 110 16.04 13.26 -17.10
N ALA A 111 16.54 14.49 -17.32
CA ALA A 111 17.78 14.99 -16.73
C ALA A 111 17.81 14.89 -15.20
N SER A 112 16.71 15.23 -14.53
CA SER A 112 16.59 15.12 -13.06
C SER A 112 16.76 13.68 -12.55
N LEU A 113 16.39 12.67 -13.36
CA LEU A 113 16.52 11.26 -12.99
C LEU A 113 17.83 10.63 -13.47
N LEU A 114 18.27 10.95 -14.70
CA LEU A 114 19.35 10.24 -15.39
C LEU A 114 20.66 11.02 -15.47
N GLU A 115 20.68 12.34 -15.27
CA GLU A 115 21.92 13.16 -15.29
C GLU A 115 22.29 13.72 -13.91
N GLU A 116 21.29 14.08 -13.09
CA GLU A 116 21.49 14.55 -11.71
C GLU A 116 21.48 13.39 -10.70
N HIS A 117 20.70 12.36 -11.01
CA HIS A 117 20.55 11.14 -10.23
C HIS A 117 20.92 9.91 -11.08
N LYS A 118 20.71 8.73 -10.51
CA LYS A 118 20.74 7.45 -11.23
C LYS A 118 19.55 6.60 -10.81
N LEU A 119 19.17 5.66 -11.67
CA LEU A 119 18.08 4.72 -11.41
C LEU A 119 18.66 3.31 -11.30
N TYR A 120 18.40 2.64 -10.18
CA TYR A 120 18.59 1.21 -10.06
C TYR A 120 17.26 0.51 -10.31
N VAL A 121 17.25 -0.53 -11.14
CA VAL A 121 16.09 -1.39 -11.38
C VAL A 121 16.48 -2.84 -11.12
N ILE A 122 15.77 -3.49 -10.21
CA ILE A 122 15.82 -4.94 -9.99
C ILE A 122 14.47 -5.49 -10.48
N PRO A 123 14.38 -5.94 -11.74
CA PRO A 123 13.09 -6.25 -12.35
C PRO A 123 12.46 -7.53 -11.82
N GLN A 124 13.26 -8.48 -11.30
CA GLN A 124 12.77 -9.77 -10.86
C GLN A 124 13.63 -10.33 -9.73
N VAL A 125 13.08 -10.31 -8.50
CA VAL A 125 13.74 -10.84 -7.30
C VAL A 125 13.51 -12.35 -7.13
N ASN A 126 12.32 -12.83 -7.51
CA ASN A 126 11.88 -14.23 -7.42
C ASN A 126 11.67 -14.85 -8.82
N PRO A 127 12.74 -15.06 -9.60
CA PRO A 127 12.63 -15.60 -10.96
C PRO A 127 12.14 -17.05 -10.98
N ASP A 128 12.39 -17.82 -9.90
CA ASP A 128 12.00 -19.22 -9.81
C ASP A 128 10.46 -19.37 -9.76
N ALA A 129 9.80 -18.59 -8.90
CA ALA A 129 8.34 -18.61 -8.80
C ALA A 129 7.67 -18.03 -10.05
N ALA A 130 8.23 -16.96 -10.62
CA ALA A 130 7.71 -16.38 -11.86
C ALA A 130 7.78 -17.35 -13.05
N ALA A 131 8.71 -18.31 -13.04
CA ALA A 131 8.79 -19.35 -14.08
C ALA A 131 7.57 -20.29 -14.06
N LEU A 132 6.94 -20.51 -12.90
CA LEU A 132 5.77 -21.40 -12.77
C LEU A 132 4.56 -20.91 -13.57
N TYR A 133 4.44 -19.60 -13.78
CA TYR A 133 3.39 -19.06 -14.66
C TYR A 133 3.48 -19.64 -16.07
N PHE A 134 4.65 -20.08 -16.55
CA PHE A 134 4.85 -20.56 -17.92
C PHE A 134 4.72 -22.08 -18.06
N GLU A 135 4.42 -22.79 -16.97
CA GLU A 135 4.15 -24.23 -17.03
C GLU A 135 2.82 -24.53 -17.72
N SER A 136 2.64 -25.80 -18.14
CA SER A 136 1.44 -26.24 -18.84
C SER A 136 0.21 -26.21 -17.95
N ILE A 137 0.39 -26.48 -16.65
CA ILE A 137 -0.64 -26.42 -15.63
C ILE A 137 -0.44 -25.12 -14.85
N LYS A 138 -1.50 -24.31 -14.74
CA LYS A 138 -1.44 -23.07 -13.98
C LYS A 138 -1.80 -23.33 -12.54
N ASN A 139 -0.86 -23.03 -11.66
CA ASN A 139 -1.08 -22.90 -10.23
C ASN A 139 -0.52 -21.54 -9.79
N GLU A 140 -1.31 -20.75 -9.08
CA GLU A 140 -0.88 -19.42 -8.65
C GLU A 140 0.12 -19.52 -7.50
N GLN A 141 1.37 -19.11 -7.75
CA GLN A 141 2.44 -19.18 -6.76
C GLN A 141 3.09 -17.82 -6.52
N GLN A 142 2.95 -17.32 -5.29
CA GLN A 142 3.63 -16.11 -4.83
C GLN A 142 4.99 -16.42 -4.20
N ARG A 143 5.12 -17.58 -3.53
CA ARG A 143 6.28 -17.94 -2.70
C ARG A 143 7.45 -18.42 -3.56
N ASN A 144 8.67 -18.35 -3.04
CA ASN A 144 9.82 -18.97 -3.70
C ASN A 144 9.73 -20.52 -3.62
N LEU A 145 10.64 -21.22 -4.31
CA LEU A 145 10.60 -22.70 -4.38
C LEU A 145 11.44 -23.38 -3.29
N THR A 146 11.58 -22.75 -2.12
CA THR A 146 12.25 -23.40 -0.98
C THR A 146 11.32 -24.46 -0.42
N SER A 147 11.76 -25.73 -0.50
CA SER A 147 11.01 -26.87 0.01
C SER A 147 10.54 -26.65 1.45
N SER A 148 9.23 -26.71 1.69
CA SER A 148 8.66 -26.58 3.04
C SER A 148 7.85 -27.82 3.40
N ASP A 149 7.83 -28.09 4.70
CA ASP A 149 6.99 -29.08 5.34
C ASP A 149 5.95 -28.22 6.08
N ASN A 150 4.81 -27.93 5.44
CA ASN A 150 3.92 -26.89 5.96
C ASN A 150 3.12 -27.39 7.17
N ASP A 151 2.96 -28.70 7.32
CA ASP A 151 2.17 -29.31 8.40
C ASP A 151 3.01 -30.03 9.47
N HIS A 152 4.33 -30.12 9.26
CA HIS A 152 5.34 -30.68 10.16
C HIS A 152 5.25 -32.20 10.36
N ASP A 153 4.83 -32.94 9.33
CA ASP A 153 4.75 -34.40 9.35
C ASP A 153 6.11 -35.10 9.06
N GLY A 154 7.10 -34.33 8.56
CA GLY A 154 8.46 -34.78 8.31
C GLY A 154 8.77 -35.21 6.87
N VAL A 155 7.84 -35.10 5.92
CA VAL A 155 8.16 -35.10 4.48
C VAL A 155 8.45 -33.64 4.05
N LYS A 156 8.27 -33.28 2.77
CA LYS A 156 8.26 -31.92 2.19
C LYS A 156 7.60 -31.97 0.81
N ASP A 157 6.75 -31.00 0.49
CA ASP A 157 6.18 -30.78 -0.85
C ASP A 157 5.60 -32.03 -1.59
N GLU A 158 5.17 -33.11 -0.90
CA GLU A 158 4.92 -34.45 -1.52
C GLU A 158 3.41 -34.81 -1.68
N ASP A 159 2.49 -33.94 -1.26
CA ASP A 159 1.02 -33.99 -1.51
C ASP A 159 0.53 -32.62 -2.05
N GLY A 160 0.07 -32.52 -3.31
CA GLY A 160 -0.06 -31.20 -3.95
C GLY A 160 -0.81 -31.13 -5.29
N GLY A 161 -1.60 -30.06 -5.44
CA GLY A 161 -2.71 -29.95 -6.39
C GLY A 161 -2.46 -30.47 -7.81
N GLU A 162 -3.41 -31.25 -8.31
CA GLU A 162 -3.41 -31.79 -9.66
C GLU A 162 -4.60 -31.31 -10.47
N ASP A 163 -4.36 -31.08 -11.76
CA ASP A 163 -5.40 -30.82 -12.76
C ASP A 163 -6.13 -32.15 -13.07
N LEU A 164 -7.25 -32.39 -12.37
CA LEU A 164 -8.04 -33.61 -12.46
C LEU A 164 -8.97 -33.59 -13.67
N ASN A 165 -9.49 -32.40 -14.03
CA ASN A 165 -10.44 -32.25 -15.13
C ASN A 165 -9.74 -32.03 -16.50
N GLY A 166 -8.44 -31.80 -16.52
CA GLY A 166 -7.60 -31.63 -17.71
C GLY A 166 -7.79 -30.28 -18.40
N ASP A 167 -8.25 -29.24 -17.68
CA ASP A 167 -8.49 -27.90 -18.23
C ASP A 167 -7.24 -26.99 -18.21
N GLY A 168 -6.14 -27.47 -17.62
CA GLY A 168 -4.87 -26.76 -17.51
C GLY A 168 -4.78 -25.80 -16.32
N PHE A 169 -5.77 -25.77 -15.43
CA PHE A 169 -5.81 -24.93 -14.23
C PHE A 169 -5.99 -25.80 -12.97
N ILE A 170 -5.28 -25.47 -11.91
CA ILE A 170 -5.59 -26.02 -10.58
C ILE A 170 -6.57 -25.06 -9.92
N THR A 171 -7.84 -25.45 -9.87
CA THR A 171 -8.92 -24.63 -9.33
C THR A 171 -9.32 -25.07 -7.92
N LYS A 172 -10.62 -25.26 -7.65
CA LYS A 172 -11.15 -25.73 -6.37
C LYS A 172 -12.08 -26.91 -6.62
N MET A 173 -12.24 -27.74 -5.58
CA MET A 173 -13.26 -28.79 -5.53
C MET A 173 -14.26 -28.55 -4.40
N ARG A 174 -15.56 -28.68 -4.69
CA ARG A 174 -16.65 -28.76 -3.72
C ARG A 174 -16.92 -30.23 -3.41
N VAL A 175 -16.66 -30.62 -2.17
CA VAL A 175 -16.86 -31.99 -1.70
C VAL A 175 -18.10 -32.04 -0.80
N PRO A 176 -19.15 -32.79 -1.17
CA PRO A 176 -20.38 -32.88 -0.41
C PRO A 176 -20.21 -33.80 0.82
N ASP A 177 -19.59 -33.29 1.88
CA ASP A 177 -19.49 -33.96 3.18
C ASP A 177 -20.31 -33.19 4.23
N LEU A 178 -21.51 -33.69 4.55
CA LEU A 178 -22.43 -33.02 5.49
C LEU A 178 -21.91 -32.96 6.93
N GLU A 179 -20.97 -33.83 7.33
CA GLU A 179 -20.42 -33.81 8.69
C GLU A 179 -19.32 -32.74 8.83
N LYS A 180 -18.55 -32.50 7.76
CA LYS A 180 -17.44 -31.53 7.73
C LYS A 180 -17.75 -30.26 6.94
N ALA A 181 -18.92 -30.13 6.34
CA ALA A 181 -19.25 -29.00 5.48
C ALA A 181 -19.12 -27.68 6.24
N THR A 182 -18.42 -26.74 5.61
CA THR A 182 -18.17 -25.39 6.12
C THR A 182 -18.80 -24.31 5.26
N HIS A 183 -19.11 -24.63 4.01
CA HIS A 183 -19.54 -23.66 3.00
C HIS A 183 -20.90 -24.02 2.40
N LEU A 184 -21.60 -22.99 1.91
CA LEU A 184 -22.84 -23.08 1.15
C LEU A 184 -22.67 -22.28 -0.15
N ALA A 185 -23.21 -22.76 -1.26
CA ALA A 185 -23.22 -21.98 -2.51
C ALA A 185 -24.08 -20.72 -2.32
N ASP A 186 -23.63 -19.58 -2.83
CA ASP A 186 -24.42 -18.35 -2.71
C ASP A 186 -25.73 -18.49 -3.50
N PRO A 187 -26.91 -18.30 -2.88
CA PRO A 187 -28.19 -18.40 -3.58
C PRO A 187 -28.36 -17.38 -4.72
N ASP A 188 -27.72 -16.21 -4.62
CA ASP A 188 -27.83 -15.14 -5.61
C ASP A 188 -26.81 -15.32 -6.75
N GLU A 189 -25.67 -15.96 -6.48
CA GLU A 189 -24.62 -16.25 -7.46
C GLU A 189 -23.94 -17.60 -7.16
N THR A 190 -24.50 -18.69 -7.69
CA THR A 190 -24.11 -20.07 -7.34
C THR A 190 -22.65 -20.43 -7.65
N ARG A 191 -21.97 -19.65 -8.50
CA ARG A 191 -20.52 -19.78 -8.76
C ARG A 191 -19.70 -19.45 -7.51
N LEU A 192 -20.18 -18.54 -6.67
CA LEU A 192 -19.56 -18.14 -5.42
C LEU A 192 -20.09 -18.95 -4.22
N HIS A 193 -19.49 -18.74 -3.06
CA HIS A 193 -19.81 -19.45 -1.83
C HIS A 193 -19.81 -18.50 -0.62
N ILE A 194 -20.59 -18.88 0.38
CA ILE A 194 -20.76 -18.15 1.64
C ILE A 194 -20.55 -19.09 2.83
N GLU A 195 -20.21 -18.50 3.97
CA GLU A 195 -20.35 -19.19 5.25
C GLU A 195 -21.84 -19.21 5.62
N PRO A 196 -22.44 -20.38 5.88
CA PRO A 196 -23.87 -20.48 6.17
C PRO A 196 -24.20 -19.80 7.50
N ASP A 197 -25.31 -19.05 7.53
CA ASP A 197 -25.83 -18.42 8.75
C ASP A 197 -26.88 -19.34 9.43
N PRO A 198 -26.57 -19.95 10.59
CA PRO A 198 -27.52 -20.81 11.30
C PRO A 198 -28.80 -20.08 11.73
N LEU A 199 -28.73 -18.75 11.94
CA LEU A 199 -29.89 -17.94 12.34
C LEU A 199 -30.91 -17.79 11.20
N LYS A 200 -30.49 -17.99 9.96
CA LYS A 200 -31.36 -17.98 8.77
C LYS A 200 -31.81 -19.39 8.35
N GLY A 201 -31.48 -20.41 9.14
CA GLY A 201 -31.74 -21.80 8.80
C GLY A 201 -30.90 -22.31 7.61
N GLN A 202 -29.79 -21.63 7.30
CA GLN A 202 -28.84 -22.09 6.30
C GLN A 202 -27.96 -23.20 6.91
N ALA A 203 -27.71 -24.25 6.14
CA ALA A 203 -26.81 -25.33 6.52
C ALA A 203 -25.67 -25.40 5.50
N ALA A 204 -24.47 -25.73 5.96
CA ALA A 204 -23.35 -26.00 5.07
C ALA A 204 -23.66 -27.22 4.18
N SER A 205 -23.27 -27.14 2.92
CA SER A 205 -23.50 -28.20 1.92
C SER A 205 -22.23 -28.88 1.44
N PHE A 206 -21.09 -28.20 1.49
CA PHE A 206 -19.82 -28.75 1.05
C PHE A 206 -18.63 -28.18 1.84
N ILE A 207 -17.48 -28.84 1.67
CA ILE A 207 -16.16 -28.32 2.03
C ILE A 207 -15.39 -27.99 0.75
N LEU A 208 -14.54 -26.98 0.80
CA LEU A 208 -13.70 -26.56 -0.33
C LEU A 208 -12.27 -27.06 -0.13
N TYR A 209 -11.73 -27.72 -1.15
CA TYR A 209 -10.32 -28.08 -1.23
C TYR A 209 -9.72 -27.53 -2.53
N PRO A 210 -8.39 -27.35 -2.62
CA PRO A 210 -7.72 -27.26 -3.91
C PRO A 210 -8.03 -28.50 -4.76
N GLU A 211 -8.01 -28.36 -6.08
CA GLU A 211 -8.13 -29.50 -6.98
C GLU A 211 -6.93 -30.44 -6.87
N GLY A 212 -7.18 -31.74 -6.69
CA GLY A 212 -6.16 -32.78 -6.56
C GLY A 212 -6.62 -33.96 -5.69
N ILE A 213 -5.74 -34.93 -5.47
CA ILE A 213 -5.98 -36.12 -4.64
C ILE A 213 -5.22 -36.03 -3.30
N ASP A 214 -5.46 -36.99 -2.40
CA ASP A 214 -4.66 -37.20 -1.18
C ASP A 214 -3.58 -38.24 -1.52
N ASN A 215 -2.37 -37.79 -1.83
CA ASN A 215 -1.31 -38.61 -2.43
C ASN A 215 -0.63 -39.53 -1.41
N ASP A 216 -0.59 -39.12 -0.14
CA ASP A 216 0.10 -39.82 0.94
C ASP A 216 -0.85 -40.55 1.92
N GLY A 217 -2.16 -40.29 1.82
CA GLY A 217 -3.23 -41.02 2.50
C GLY A 217 -3.43 -40.59 3.95
N ASP A 218 -3.02 -39.38 4.34
CA ASP A 218 -3.16 -38.86 5.69
C ASP A 218 -4.54 -38.24 5.99
N GLY A 219 -5.38 -38.12 4.96
CA GLY A 219 -6.74 -37.61 5.02
C GLY A 219 -6.87 -36.08 4.88
N LYS A 220 -5.76 -35.40 4.56
CA LYS A 220 -5.72 -34.01 4.12
C LYS A 220 -5.49 -33.99 2.60
N TYR A 221 -6.01 -32.95 1.95
CA TYR A 221 -6.00 -32.86 0.49
C TYR A 221 -5.22 -31.63 0.06
N ASN A 222 -4.17 -31.83 -0.74
CA ASN A 222 -3.37 -30.78 -1.36
C ASN A 222 -2.80 -29.79 -0.33
N GLU A 223 -2.42 -30.27 0.86
CA GLU A 223 -1.97 -29.41 1.96
C GLU A 223 -0.50 -28.97 1.82
N ASP A 224 0.30 -29.70 1.03
CA ASP A 224 1.72 -29.45 0.81
C ASP A 224 2.09 -29.33 -0.67
N GLY A 225 1.26 -28.60 -1.43
CA GLY A 225 1.64 -28.15 -2.77
C GLY A 225 2.95 -27.34 -2.71
N LEU A 226 3.64 -27.20 -3.86
CA LEU A 226 4.92 -26.49 -4.01
C LEU A 226 5.09 -25.39 -2.95
N GLY A 227 5.85 -25.73 -1.91
CA GLY A 227 5.97 -24.92 -0.72
C GLY A 227 6.78 -23.66 -0.95
N GLY A 228 7.14 -22.99 0.13
CA GLY A 228 7.99 -21.82 -0.01
C GLY A 228 7.93 -20.78 1.10
N VAL A 229 8.75 -19.78 0.89
CA VAL A 229 8.79 -18.55 1.65
C VAL A 229 8.29 -17.41 0.77
N ASP A 230 7.30 -16.69 1.27
CA ASP A 230 6.90 -15.39 0.76
C ASP A 230 8.02 -14.40 1.08
N LEU A 231 8.80 -14.02 0.07
CA LEU A 231 9.93 -13.11 0.23
C LEU A 231 9.47 -11.78 0.84
N ASN A 232 8.24 -11.35 0.56
CA ASN A 232 7.63 -10.14 1.10
C ASN A 232 7.07 -10.31 2.53
N LYS A 233 7.38 -11.42 3.21
CA LYS A 233 7.21 -11.65 4.66
C LYS A 233 8.52 -12.02 5.36
N ASN A 234 9.63 -12.09 4.63
CA ASN A 234 10.90 -12.61 5.14
C ASN A 234 11.85 -11.51 5.68
N PHE A 235 11.48 -10.24 5.62
CA PHE A 235 12.29 -9.12 6.14
C PHE A 235 12.05 -8.83 7.63
N MET A 236 12.97 -8.11 8.27
CA MET A 236 12.97 -7.96 9.73
C MET A 236 11.82 -7.13 10.33
N HIS A 237 11.20 -6.23 9.56
CA HIS A 237 10.19 -5.32 10.10
C HIS A 237 8.85 -6.03 10.24
N GLY A 238 8.36 -6.23 11.47
CA GLY A 238 7.11 -6.97 11.68
C GLY A 238 7.22 -8.47 11.42
N TYR A 239 8.43 -9.03 11.27
CA TYR A 239 8.65 -10.45 11.03
C TYR A 239 7.88 -11.32 12.03
N LYS A 240 7.16 -12.32 11.52
CA LYS A 240 6.40 -13.28 12.31
C LYS A 240 7.18 -14.58 12.46
N GLU A 241 7.71 -14.82 13.65
CA GLU A 241 8.31 -16.11 14.00
C GLU A 241 7.25 -17.22 13.83
N HIS A 242 7.61 -18.26 13.07
CA HIS A 242 6.70 -19.36 12.71
C HIS A 242 5.42 -18.90 12.01
N GLY A 243 5.44 -17.74 11.36
CA GLY A 243 4.35 -17.27 10.51
C GLY A 243 4.32 -18.03 9.18
N ASP A 244 3.12 -18.31 8.67
CA ASP A 244 2.94 -18.92 7.36
C ASP A 244 3.66 -18.09 6.26
N GLY A 245 4.46 -18.78 5.45
CA GLY A 245 5.29 -18.19 4.39
C GLY A 245 6.37 -17.22 4.89
N SER A 246 6.58 -17.02 6.19
CA SER A 246 7.56 -16.03 6.69
C SER A 246 9.00 -16.54 6.59
N GLY A 247 9.20 -17.85 6.41
CA GLY A 247 10.51 -18.51 6.44
C GLY A 247 11.00 -18.80 7.86
N HIS A 248 12.02 -19.64 7.98
CA HIS A 248 12.49 -20.14 9.28
C HIS A 248 13.08 -19.06 10.21
N TRP A 249 13.69 -18.03 9.63
CA TRP A 249 14.19 -16.85 10.32
C TRP A 249 14.23 -15.66 9.35
N GLN A 250 14.44 -14.46 9.88
CA GLN A 250 14.53 -13.23 9.09
C GLN A 250 15.68 -13.31 8.07
N LEU A 251 15.41 -12.98 6.81
CA LEU A 251 16.34 -13.12 5.69
C LEU A 251 16.92 -14.54 5.54
N SER A 252 16.10 -15.56 5.79
CA SER A 252 16.49 -16.96 5.54
C SER A 252 16.75 -17.24 4.07
N GLU A 253 16.03 -16.55 3.18
CA GLU A 253 16.11 -16.80 1.75
C GLU A 253 17.25 -16.03 1.09
N SER A 254 17.91 -16.67 0.12
CA SER A 254 19.00 -16.10 -0.67
C SER A 254 18.60 -14.79 -1.36
N GLU A 255 17.38 -14.75 -1.87
CA GLU A 255 16.77 -13.66 -2.62
C GLU A 255 16.56 -12.44 -1.72
N SER A 256 15.86 -12.63 -0.59
CA SER A 256 15.64 -11.60 0.43
C SER A 256 16.97 -11.05 0.96
N LYS A 257 17.92 -11.95 1.23
CA LYS A 257 19.24 -11.58 1.73
C LYS A 257 20.03 -10.78 0.68
N ALA A 258 20.05 -11.21 -0.57
CA ALA A 258 20.75 -10.52 -1.66
C ALA A 258 20.20 -9.10 -1.86
N LEU A 259 18.87 -8.95 -1.82
CA LEU A 259 18.22 -7.64 -1.90
C LEU A 259 18.59 -6.73 -0.71
N ALA A 260 18.55 -7.26 0.51
CA ALA A 260 18.95 -6.50 1.70
C ALA A 260 20.44 -6.11 1.68
N ASP A 261 21.32 -7.04 1.29
CA ASP A 261 22.76 -6.79 1.17
C ASP A 261 23.05 -5.71 0.12
N PHE A 262 22.38 -5.75 -1.05
CA PHE A 262 22.50 -4.74 -2.09
C PHE A 262 22.13 -3.35 -1.53
N VAL A 263 20.94 -3.20 -0.95
CA VAL A 263 20.48 -1.92 -0.40
C VAL A 263 21.42 -1.40 0.68
N LEU A 264 21.96 -2.27 1.54
CA LEU A 264 22.91 -1.88 2.57
C LEU A 264 24.29 -1.50 2.03
N GLN A 265 24.70 -2.02 0.87
CA GLN A 265 25.95 -1.64 0.20
C GLN A 265 25.81 -0.32 -0.57
N HIS A 266 24.60 0.01 -1.05
CA HIS A 266 24.30 1.20 -1.84
C HIS A 266 23.71 2.33 -0.99
N GLN A 267 24.56 2.94 -0.15
CA GLN A 267 24.15 4.03 0.75
C GLN A 267 23.63 5.28 0.02
N GLU A 268 23.92 5.42 -1.28
CA GLU A 268 23.45 6.51 -2.14
C GLU A 268 21.97 6.41 -2.53
N ILE A 269 21.29 5.29 -2.24
CA ILE A 269 19.84 5.17 -2.46
C ILE A 269 19.10 6.18 -1.59
N ALA A 270 18.38 7.09 -2.25
CA ALA A 270 17.63 8.18 -1.64
C ALA A 270 16.12 7.89 -1.56
N ALA A 271 15.57 7.04 -2.43
CA ALA A 271 14.18 6.57 -2.38
C ALA A 271 14.05 5.16 -2.96
N ILE A 272 13.04 4.41 -2.51
CA ILE A 272 12.75 3.03 -2.96
C ILE A 272 11.29 2.95 -3.41
N ILE A 273 11.03 2.30 -4.55
CA ILE A 273 9.70 2.01 -5.09
C ILE A 273 9.62 0.50 -5.34
N VAL A 274 8.57 -0.14 -4.84
CA VAL A 274 8.34 -1.58 -4.97
C VAL A 274 7.10 -1.82 -5.82
N TYR A 275 7.24 -2.62 -6.87
CA TYR A 275 6.12 -3.13 -7.65
C TYR A 275 5.80 -4.55 -7.16
N GLY A 276 4.65 -4.71 -6.51
CA GLY A 276 4.22 -5.95 -5.86
C GLY A 276 2.84 -5.80 -5.20
N HIS A 277 2.42 -6.76 -4.39
CA HIS A 277 1.03 -6.79 -3.88
C HIS A 277 0.67 -5.67 -2.87
N HIS A 278 1.66 -5.05 -2.28
CA HIS A 278 1.46 -3.99 -1.30
C HIS A 278 1.19 -2.63 -1.96
N ASP A 279 0.39 -1.77 -1.34
CA ASP A 279 0.13 -0.40 -1.82
C ASP A 279 0.22 0.68 -0.75
N THR A 280 1.37 1.35 -0.66
CA THR A 280 1.54 2.49 0.26
C THR A 280 1.22 3.82 -0.41
N LEU A 281 1.00 3.82 -1.73
CA LEU A 281 0.83 5.03 -2.53
C LEU A 281 -0.63 5.45 -2.59
N SER A 282 -1.58 4.52 -2.75
CA SER A 282 -3.00 4.83 -2.59
C SER A 282 -3.43 4.77 -1.11
N LYS A 283 -2.84 3.86 -0.32
CA LYS A 283 -3.17 3.60 1.09
C LYS A 283 -1.93 3.69 1.97
N PRO A 284 -1.50 4.89 2.39
CA PRO A 284 -0.35 5.06 3.28
C PRO A 284 -0.47 4.23 4.58
N PHE A 285 0.65 3.97 5.26
CA PHE A 285 0.64 3.16 6.49
C PHE A 285 -0.29 3.77 7.57
N THR A 286 -1.43 3.12 7.80
CA THR A 286 -2.46 3.53 8.76
C THR A 286 -2.49 2.66 10.01
N GLU A 287 -1.75 1.54 10.06
CA GLU A 287 -1.75 0.63 11.20
C GLU A 287 -1.21 1.31 12.48
N SER A 288 -2.10 1.50 13.44
CA SER A 288 -1.72 2.01 14.76
C SER A 288 -1.09 0.89 15.60
N GLY A 289 0.07 1.15 16.19
CA GLY A 289 0.68 0.24 17.15
C GLY A 289 2.17 0.00 16.89
N LYS A 290 2.66 -1.07 17.49
CA LYS A 290 4.00 -1.59 17.31
C LYS A 290 3.90 -3.06 16.92
N ASP A 291 4.88 -3.55 16.17
CA ASP A 291 5.04 -4.99 16.01
C ASP A 291 5.48 -5.66 17.32
N ASN A 292 5.57 -6.99 17.31
CA ASN A 292 6.01 -7.78 18.46
C ASN A 292 7.43 -7.41 18.92
N ALA A 293 8.28 -6.88 18.03
CA ALA A 293 9.62 -6.39 18.32
C ALA A 293 9.63 -4.94 18.85
N GLY A 294 8.48 -4.27 18.93
CA GLY A 294 8.35 -2.90 19.40
C GLY A 294 8.62 -1.82 18.35
N ALA A 295 8.81 -2.19 17.08
CA ALA A 295 8.97 -1.27 15.96
C ALA A 295 7.62 -0.62 15.59
N PRO A 296 7.56 0.69 15.32
CA PRO A 296 6.32 1.36 14.93
C PRO A 296 5.83 0.84 13.57
N LYS A 297 4.55 0.51 13.48
CA LYS A 297 3.87 0.10 12.22
C LYS A 297 3.26 1.27 11.43
N LYS A 298 3.25 2.46 12.02
CA LYS A 298 2.79 3.70 11.39
C LYS A 298 3.94 4.55 10.87
N LEU A 299 3.64 5.41 9.90
CA LEU A 299 4.52 6.50 9.52
C LEU A 299 4.90 7.35 10.74
N ALA A 300 6.15 7.81 10.76
CA ALA A 300 6.56 8.84 11.70
C ALA A 300 5.82 10.14 11.37
N GLU A 301 5.41 10.89 12.40
CA GLU A 301 4.58 12.09 12.25
C GLU A 301 5.19 13.14 11.30
N GLY A 302 6.51 13.26 11.27
CA GLY A 302 7.22 14.17 10.37
C GLY A 302 7.28 13.72 8.90
N ASP A 303 6.88 12.50 8.58
CA ASP A 303 6.88 11.94 7.23
C ASP A 303 5.45 11.86 6.64
N VAL A 304 4.39 12.08 7.44
CA VAL A 304 2.99 11.92 6.98
C VAL A 304 2.67 12.85 5.81
N GLU A 305 3.05 14.12 5.90
CA GLU A 305 2.78 15.10 4.83
C GLU A 305 3.54 14.78 3.54
N LEU A 306 4.78 14.30 3.66
CA LEU A 306 5.58 13.82 2.54
C LEU A 306 4.84 12.72 1.78
N TYR A 307 4.37 11.69 2.51
CA TYR A 307 3.67 10.56 1.91
C TYR A 307 2.33 10.99 1.31
N LYS A 308 1.56 11.83 2.00
CA LYS A 308 0.26 12.32 1.52
C LYS A 308 0.37 13.01 0.15
N LEU A 309 1.33 13.91 -0.02
CA LEU A 309 1.50 14.65 -1.28
C LEU A 309 1.98 13.76 -2.43
N ILE A 310 2.84 12.77 -2.13
CA ILE A 310 3.27 11.78 -3.11
C ILE A 310 2.09 10.88 -3.52
N SER A 311 1.26 10.46 -2.55
CA SER A 311 0.02 9.73 -2.80
C SER A 311 -0.93 10.50 -3.71
N GLU A 312 -1.17 11.79 -3.43
CA GLU A 312 -2.02 12.65 -4.27
C GLU A 312 -1.50 12.71 -5.72
N LYS A 313 -0.18 12.87 -5.91
CA LYS A 313 0.42 12.89 -7.24
C LYS A 313 0.38 11.53 -7.94
N PHE A 314 0.56 10.45 -7.20
CA PHE A 314 0.43 9.11 -7.74
C PHE A 314 -1.01 8.85 -8.22
N LEU A 315 -2.02 9.20 -7.41
CA LEU A 315 -3.43 9.04 -7.75
C LEU A 315 -3.82 9.91 -8.95
N GLU A 316 -3.32 11.15 -9.04
CA GLU A 316 -3.52 12.03 -10.20
C GLU A 316 -3.00 11.42 -11.52
N LEU A 317 -1.87 10.71 -11.46
CA LEU A 317 -1.25 10.10 -12.64
C LEU A 317 -1.85 8.73 -13.00
N THR A 318 -2.22 7.94 -12.00
CA THR A 318 -2.55 6.52 -12.19
C THR A 318 -4.04 6.23 -12.17
N GLU A 319 -4.81 7.03 -11.42
CA GLU A 319 -6.23 6.81 -11.13
C GLU A 319 -6.48 5.47 -10.38
N LEU A 320 -5.45 4.95 -9.70
CA LEU A 320 -5.50 3.67 -9.02
C LEU A 320 -6.29 3.78 -7.70
N ASN A 321 -7.49 3.20 -7.67
CA ASN A 321 -8.34 3.15 -6.48
C ASN A 321 -8.58 1.71 -6.01
N ASP A 322 -9.07 1.57 -4.77
CA ASP A 322 -9.61 0.31 -4.23
C ASP A 322 -8.70 -0.91 -4.27
N VAL A 323 -7.42 -0.72 -3.94
CA VAL A 323 -6.46 -1.82 -3.80
C VAL A 323 -6.66 -2.59 -2.49
N VAL A 324 -6.72 -3.92 -2.56
CA VAL A 324 -6.67 -4.79 -1.38
C VAL A 324 -5.29 -4.72 -0.75
N GLN A 325 -5.24 -4.35 0.53
CA GLN A 325 -3.97 -4.19 1.24
C GLN A 325 -3.69 -5.42 2.13
N SER A 326 -2.63 -6.15 1.80
CA SER A 326 -2.10 -7.22 2.66
C SER A 326 -1.31 -6.64 3.85
N SER A 327 -1.05 -7.49 4.84
CA SER A 327 -0.26 -7.11 6.01
C SER A 327 1.18 -6.77 5.63
N TRP A 328 1.67 -5.63 6.14
CA TRP A 328 3.03 -5.13 5.92
C TRP A 328 4.12 -5.90 6.66
N ASP A 329 3.72 -6.83 7.52
CA ASP A 329 4.59 -7.59 8.40
C ASP A 329 5.56 -8.45 7.60
N GLY A 330 6.85 -8.18 7.76
CA GLY A 330 7.94 -8.86 7.06
C GLY A 330 8.22 -8.34 5.65
N SER A 331 7.58 -7.23 5.24
CA SER A 331 7.73 -6.71 3.87
C SER A 331 9.00 -5.90 3.64
N PHE A 332 9.50 -5.96 2.40
CA PHE A 332 10.68 -5.19 1.99
C PHE A 332 10.43 -3.67 2.07
N VAL A 333 9.24 -3.20 1.71
CA VAL A 333 8.88 -1.77 1.77
C VAL A 333 8.87 -1.25 3.22
N ALA A 334 8.33 -2.02 4.16
CA ALA A 334 8.32 -1.64 5.57
C ALA A 334 9.73 -1.62 6.15
N TRP A 335 10.57 -2.62 5.83
CA TRP A 335 11.98 -2.64 6.21
C TRP A 335 12.77 -1.46 5.62
N SER A 336 12.52 -1.13 4.35
CA SER A 336 13.18 -0.02 3.65
C SER A 336 12.88 1.33 4.31
N TYR A 337 11.63 1.56 4.71
CA TYR A 337 11.26 2.78 5.41
C TYR A 337 11.80 2.81 6.85
N ALA A 338 11.60 1.74 7.63
CA ALA A 338 11.87 1.75 9.05
C ALA A 338 13.34 1.46 9.40
N GLN A 339 14.00 0.49 8.76
CA GLN A 339 15.35 0.06 9.08
C GLN A 339 16.41 0.66 8.16
N TYR A 340 16.13 0.80 6.86
CA TYR A 340 17.06 1.47 5.94
C TYR A 340 16.95 3.00 6.04
N GLY A 341 15.74 3.52 6.19
CA GLY A 341 15.50 4.93 6.54
C GLY A 341 15.43 5.86 5.33
N VAL A 342 14.74 5.44 4.27
CA VAL A 342 14.45 6.27 3.10
C VAL A 342 12.95 6.30 2.81
N PRO A 343 12.43 7.34 2.12
CA PRO A 343 11.10 7.28 1.54
C PRO A 343 10.98 6.01 0.69
N SER A 344 10.05 5.13 1.10
CA SER A 344 9.86 3.82 0.49
C SER A 344 8.38 3.66 0.18
N PHE A 345 8.09 3.29 -1.06
CA PHE A 345 6.75 3.21 -1.61
C PHE A 345 6.51 1.84 -2.22
N SER A 346 5.27 1.37 -2.23
CA SER A 346 4.84 0.17 -2.93
C SER A 346 3.55 0.43 -3.68
N THR A 347 3.35 -0.26 -4.80
CA THR A 347 2.09 -0.27 -5.56
C THR A 347 1.92 -1.59 -6.33
N PRO A 348 0.69 -2.12 -6.46
CA PRO A 348 0.38 -3.25 -7.34
C PRO A 348 0.35 -2.85 -8.82
N LEU A 349 0.49 -1.55 -9.13
CA LEU A 349 0.40 -0.95 -10.47
C LEU A 349 -0.98 -0.99 -11.11
N TRP A 350 -1.81 -1.93 -10.71
CA TRP A 350 -3.13 -2.16 -11.27
C TRP A 350 -4.09 -2.68 -10.21
N SER A 351 -5.35 -2.28 -10.34
CA SER A 351 -6.51 -2.83 -9.65
C SER A 351 -7.63 -2.99 -10.67
N ARG A 352 -8.60 -3.85 -10.34
CA ARG A 352 -9.78 -4.02 -11.19
C ARG A 352 -10.44 -2.66 -11.45
N PRO A 353 -10.65 -2.26 -12.71
CA PRO A 353 -11.45 -1.09 -13.01
C PRO A 353 -12.88 -1.25 -12.48
N ASP A 354 -13.46 -0.20 -11.90
CA ASP A 354 -14.89 -0.22 -11.58
C ASP A 354 -15.73 -0.19 -12.87
N PRO A 355 -16.92 -0.83 -12.85
CA PRO A 355 -17.85 -0.72 -13.98
C PRO A 355 -18.16 0.75 -14.26
N ILE A 356 -18.02 1.18 -15.51
CA ILE A 356 -18.47 2.51 -15.92
C ILE A 356 -19.99 2.49 -15.84
N GLU A 357 -20.59 3.20 -14.88
CA GLU A 357 -22.04 3.42 -14.86
C GLU A 357 -22.46 4.09 -16.19
N GLU A 358 -23.25 3.38 -17.00
CA GLU A 358 -23.61 3.79 -18.37
C GLU A 358 -24.40 5.12 -18.46
N GLU A 359 -24.82 5.71 -17.33
CA GLU A 359 -25.60 6.95 -17.29
C GLU A 359 -24.87 8.20 -17.84
N GLN A 360 -23.56 8.14 -18.09
CA GLN A 360 -22.80 9.30 -18.58
C GLN A 360 -22.51 9.30 -20.10
N LYS A 361 -22.80 8.21 -20.84
CA LYS A 361 -22.56 8.16 -22.30
C LYS A 361 -23.69 8.77 -23.14
N GLU A 362 -24.92 8.86 -22.64
CA GLU A 362 -26.05 9.47 -23.40
C GLU A 362 -26.06 11.00 -23.42
N LYS A 363 -25.21 11.68 -22.63
CA LYS A 363 -25.13 13.16 -22.63
C LYS A 363 -24.08 13.77 -23.56
N ALA A 364 -23.38 12.96 -24.36
CA ALA A 364 -22.30 13.43 -25.23
C ALA A 364 -22.55 13.15 -26.73
N THR A 365 -23.62 13.72 -27.28
CA THR A 365 -23.73 14.00 -28.72
C THR A 365 -24.23 15.43 -28.94
N PRO A 366 -23.42 16.35 -29.50
CA PRO A 366 -23.88 17.69 -29.84
C PRO A 366 -24.35 17.73 -31.30
N GLU A 367 -25.65 17.93 -31.54
CA GLU A 367 -26.13 18.49 -32.80
C GLU A 367 -26.02 20.03 -32.77
N THR A 368 -25.57 20.57 -33.89
CA THR A 368 -25.14 21.97 -34.12
C THR A 368 -26.27 22.96 -34.44
N SER A 369 -25.96 24.26 -34.20
CA SER A 369 -26.60 25.53 -34.65
C SER A 369 -27.66 26.11 -33.68
N GLU A 370 -27.70 27.37 -33.27
CA GLU A 370 -27.17 28.67 -33.74
C GLU A 370 -26.78 29.59 -32.56
N ALA A 371 -26.27 30.79 -32.85
CA ALA A 371 -25.34 31.57 -32.03
C ALA A 371 -25.92 32.72 -31.15
N LYS A 372 -25.17 33.00 -30.05
CA LYS A 372 -24.88 34.30 -29.35
C LYS A 372 -25.92 34.97 -28.43
N PRO A 373 -25.50 35.85 -27.48
CA PRO A 373 -24.35 35.80 -26.56
C PRO A 373 -24.66 36.28 -25.10
N THR A 374 -23.62 36.27 -24.25
CA THR A 374 -23.43 37.02 -22.98
C THR A 374 -24.05 36.48 -21.68
N GLY A 375 -23.23 36.42 -20.62
CA GLY A 375 -23.69 36.64 -19.26
C GLY A 375 -23.23 35.62 -18.21
N ASP A 376 -22.15 35.99 -17.53
CA ASP A 376 -21.99 35.91 -16.07
C ASP A 376 -21.68 34.58 -15.36
N GLU A 377 -20.84 34.74 -14.34
CA GLU A 377 -20.34 33.74 -13.40
C GLU A 377 -21.46 33.15 -12.53
N GLY A 378 -21.32 31.87 -12.14
CA GLY A 378 -22.27 31.25 -11.20
C GLY A 378 -21.95 29.80 -10.89
N SER A 379 -21.31 29.61 -9.74
CA SER A 379 -21.08 28.37 -9.00
C SER A 379 -22.31 27.45 -8.89
N ARG A 380 -22.07 26.12 -8.91
CA ARG A 380 -23.00 25.13 -8.34
C ARG A 380 -22.26 23.87 -7.88
N GLU A 381 -22.07 23.80 -6.57
CA GLU A 381 -21.70 22.61 -5.81
C GLU A 381 -22.91 21.67 -5.64
N GLY A 382 -22.61 20.37 -5.52
CA GLY A 382 -23.55 19.33 -5.15
C GLY A 382 -22.91 18.27 -4.23
N ARG A 383 -23.06 18.49 -2.92
CA ARG A 383 -23.36 17.53 -1.83
C ARG A 383 -22.34 16.45 -1.43
N GLY A 384 -21.62 16.74 -0.34
CA GLY A 384 -21.12 15.76 0.65
C GLY A 384 -21.80 15.97 2.01
N ARG A 385 -22.10 14.88 2.74
CA ARG A 385 -22.95 14.87 3.96
C ARG A 385 -22.10 14.94 5.24
N GLY A 386 -22.36 15.94 6.09
CA GLY A 386 -22.27 15.78 7.55
C GLY A 386 -21.17 16.50 8.34
N GLY A 387 -20.80 17.74 7.99
CA GLY A 387 -20.09 18.65 8.89
C GLY A 387 -20.92 19.93 9.05
N ILE A 388 -21.04 20.47 10.27
CA ILE A 388 -21.70 21.77 10.45
C ILE A 388 -20.82 22.83 9.76
N ASP A 389 -21.37 23.43 8.70
CA ASP A 389 -20.68 24.45 7.93
C ASP A 389 -20.49 25.70 8.78
N ARG A 390 -19.24 26.16 8.88
CA ARG A 390 -18.86 27.35 9.64
C ARG A 390 -19.54 28.60 9.09
N GLN A 391 -19.78 28.68 7.78
CA GLN A 391 -20.46 29.80 7.13
C GLN A 391 -21.96 29.82 7.45
N GLU A 392 -22.59 28.65 7.51
CA GLU A 392 -24.02 28.53 7.85
C GLU A 392 -24.28 28.91 9.32
N MET A 393 -23.37 28.55 10.23
CA MET A 393 -23.41 29.03 11.62
C MET A 393 -23.15 30.52 11.76
N MET A 394 -22.21 31.08 10.98
CA MET A 394 -21.94 32.51 11.03
C MET A 394 -23.19 33.29 10.60
N ALA A 395 -23.87 32.83 9.54
CA ALA A 395 -25.10 33.44 9.04
C ALA A 395 -26.29 33.32 10.01
N GLU A 396 -26.34 32.29 10.87
CA GLU A 396 -27.42 32.09 11.84
C GLU A 396 -27.27 33.01 13.08
N PHE A 397 -26.05 33.39 13.46
CA PHE A 397 -25.78 34.09 14.73
C PHE A 397 -25.14 35.47 14.60
N ASP A 398 -24.53 35.82 13.46
CA ASP A 398 -24.05 37.18 13.17
C ASP A 398 -25.22 38.05 12.69
N THR A 399 -26.01 38.53 13.64
CA THR A 399 -27.25 39.29 13.37
C THR A 399 -26.92 40.70 12.86
N ASN A 400 -25.74 41.19 13.20
CA ASN A 400 -25.29 42.52 12.85
C ASN A 400 -24.54 42.56 11.49
N GLY A 401 -24.08 41.41 10.98
CA GLY A 401 -23.55 41.23 9.64
C GLY A 401 -22.14 41.78 9.43
N ASP A 402 -21.36 41.92 10.50
CA ASP A 402 -19.99 42.44 10.45
C ASP A 402 -18.92 41.36 10.21
N GLY A 403 -19.32 40.09 10.15
CA GLY A 403 -18.44 38.95 9.92
C GLY A 403 -17.71 38.46 11.16
N GLU A 404 -18.04 38.99 12.35
CA GLU A 404 -17.49 38.56 13.65
C GLU A 404 -18.59 38.46 14.72
N LEU A 405 -18.66 37.33 15.44
CA LEU A 405 -19.66 37.21 16.51
C LEU A 405 -19.28 38.09 17.72
N SER A 406 -20.13 39.05 18.05
CA SER A 406 -20.05 39.84 19.29
C SER A 406 -20.19 38.96 20.54
N GLU A 407 -19.88 39.50 21.73
CA GLU A 407 -19.99 38.71 22.97
C GLU A 407 -21.41 38.18 23.23
N ASP A 408 -22.43 38.95 22.87
CA ASP A 408 -23.84 38.56 23.03
C ASP A 408 -24.24 37.48 22.00
N GLU A 409 -23.77 37.58 20.75
CA GLU A 409 -24.02 36.59 19.69
C GLU A 409 -23.24 35.29 19.92
N ARG A 410 -22.05 35.37 20.51
CA ARG A 410 -21.30 34.19 20.98
C ARG A 410 -21.98 33.49 22.14
N ALA A 411 -22.67 34.22 23.00
CA ALA A 411 -23.45 33.62 24.09
C ALA A 411 -24.65 32.84 23.51
N ALA A 412 -25.36 33.41 22.53
CA ALA A 412 -26.46 32.76 21.83
C ALA A 412 -26.01 31.52 21.03
N LEU A 413 -24.86 31.58 20.35
CA LEU A 413 -24.27 30.42 19.67
C LEU A 413 -23.87 29.32 20.68
N ARG A 414 -23.35 29.69 21.85
CA ARG A 414 -22.94 28.72 22.88
C ARG A 414 -24.14 28.02 23.52
N GLU A 415 -25.22 28.75 23.75
CA GLU A 415 -26.48 28.21 24.26
C GLU A 415 -27.13 27.27 23.23
N SER A 416 -27.19 27.67 21.96
CA SER A 416 -27.75 26.83 20.88
C SER A 416 -26.92 25.56 20.64
N MET A 417 -25.58 25.64 20.81
CA MET A 417 -24.69 24.49 20.76
C MET A 417 -24.83 23.57 21.97
N GLN A 418 -25.11 24.12 23.14
CA GLN A 418 -25.29 23.35 24.37
C GLN A 418 -26.62 22.60 24.39
N ASP A 419 -27.65 23.14 23.73
CA ASP A 419 -28.91 22.44 23.44
C ASP A 419 -28.78 21.40 22.32
N ARG A 420 -27.97 21.67 21.27
CA ARG A 420 -27.72 20.71 20.17
C ARG A 420 -26.81 19.54 20.58
N PHE A 421 -25.92 19.73 21.57
CA PHE A 421 -24.93 18.74 21.99
C PHE A 421 -24.89 18.62 23.53
N GLY A 422 -25.91 17.98 24.08
CA GLY A 422 -26.20 17.87 25.52
C GLY A 422 -25.00 17.76 26.49
N GLY A 423 -25.12 18.48 27.60
CA GLY A 423 -24.07 18.75 28.58
C GLY A 423 -23.40 17.53 29.23
N GLY A 424 -22.06 17.54 29.23
CA GLY A 424 -21.22 16.62 29.99
C GLY A 424 -19.92 17.29 30.44
N GLY A 425 -19.94 17.93 31.62
CA GLY A 425 -18.76 18.50 32.26
C GLY A 425 -17.77 17.43 32.73
N ARG A 426 -16.49 17.58 32.38
CA ARG A 426 -15.37 16.77 32.90
C ARG A 426 -14.96 17.22 34.30
N PRO A 427 -14.69 16.30 35.26
CA PRO A 427 -13.88 16.62 36.42
C PRO A 427 -12.41 16.24 36.20
N SER A 428 -11.55 17.19 36.56
CA SER A 428 -10.10 17.06 36.74
C SER A 428 -9.76 16.35 38.07
N GLY A 429 -8.72 15.51 38.10
CA GLY A 429 -8.12 14.98 39.33
C GLY A 429 -7.10 13.86 39.08
N GLY A 430 -5.87 14.00 39.59
CA GLY A 430 -4.73 13.11 39.32
C GLY A 430 -4.28 12.16 40.45
N HIS A 431 -3.20 11.40 40.14
CA HIS A 431 -2.28 10.62 41.01
C HIS A 431 -2.80 9.27 41.63
N PRO A 432 -1.97 8.33 42.18
CA PRO A 432 -0.67 7.81 41.69
C PRO A 432 -0.34 6.31 41.97
N GLY A 433 -0.16 5.48 40.92
CA GLY A 433 0.73 4.29 40.94
C GLY A 433 0.31 3.03 41.74
N GLY A 434 1.01 1.92 41.49
CA GLY A 434 1.00 0.72 42.33
C GLY A 434 0.80 -0.60 41.58
N GLY A 435 1.89 -1.36 41.41
CA GLY A 435 1.87 -2.72 40.86
C GLY A 435 1.39 -3.78 41.87
N GLY A 436 1.06 -4.97 41.37
CA GLY A 436 0.76 -6.14 42.18
C GLY A 436 0.57 -7.40 41.32
N ARG A 437 1.41 -8.40 41.56
CA ARG A 437 1.47 -9.70 40.88
C ARG A 437 0.40 -10.68 41.39
N ARG A 438 -0.21 -11.44 40.46
CA ARG A 438 -0.57 -12.90 40.48
C ARG A 438 -1.51 -13.39 41.63
N PRO A 439 -2.09 -14.63 41.62
CA PRO A 439 -1.88 -15.80 40.76
C PRO A 439 -3.15 -16.57 40.30
N SER A 440 -2.84 -17.63 39.56
CA SER A 440 -3.54 -18.84 39.08
C SER A 440 -4.48 -19.60 40.01
N ASN A 441 -5.19 -20.56 39.36
CA ASN A 441 -5.86 -21.80 39.80
C ASN A 441 -7.40 -21.73 39.82
N SER A 442 -8.15 -22.79 39.51
CA SER A 442 -7.89 -24.09 38.86
C SER A 442 -9.23 -24.85 38.81
N ASN A 443 -9.41 -25.66 37.78
CA ASN A 443 -10.16 -26.92 37.75
C ASN A 443 -11.67 -27.00 38.04
N GLU A 444 -12.34 -27.59 37.04
CA GLU A 444 -13.08 -28.87 37.09
C GLU A 444 -14.64 -28.87 37.07
N ASN A 445 -15.11 -29.66 36.10
CA ASN A 445 -16.30 -30.54 36.10
C ASN A 445 -17.68 -30.01 35.67
N ARG A 446 -17.96 -30.22 34.37
CA ARG A 446 -18.92 -31.21 33.80
C ARG A 446 -20.32 -31.29 34.45
N ALA A 447 -21.36 -30.92 33.68
CA ALA A 447 -22.41 -31.83 33.16
C ALA A 447 -23.62 -31.06 32.58
N GLU A 448 -24.02 -31.49 31.37
CA GLU A 448 -25.38 -31.57 30.79
C GLU A 448 -26.52 -30.70 31.33
N SER A 449 -27.08 -29.82 30.49
CA SER A 449 -28.39 -30.02 29.82
C SER A 449 -28.98 -28.69 29.33
N SER A 450 -29.37 -28.65 28.06
CA SER A 450 -30.38 -27.78 27.44
C SER A 450 -30.93 -26.59 28.25
N ASP A 451 -30.71 -25.36 27.78
CA ASP A 451 -31.87 -24.52 27.46
C ASP A 451 -31.53 -23.34 26.55
N ASN A 452 -32.48 -23.09 25.66
CA ASN A 452 -32.41 -22.18 24.53
C ASN A 452 -32.94 -20.80 24.97
N SER A 453 -32.06 -19.89 25.42
CA SER A 453 -32.48 -18.51 25.74
C SER A 453 -31.29 -17.53 25.77
N ASN A 454 -30.73 -17.19 24.60
CA ASN A 454 -29.79 -16.06 24.47
C ASN A 454 -30.24 -15.10 23.36
N LEU A 455 -31.51 -14.69 23.42
CA LEU A 455 -32.04 -13.60 22.61
C LEU A 455 -32.57 -12.52 23.54
N THR A 456 -31.87 -11.39 23.61
CA THR A 456 -32.43 -10.17 24.22
C THR A 456 -33.58 -9.65 23.36
N PRO A 457 -34.66 -9.13 23.96
CA PRO A 457 -35.73 -8.45 23.24
C PRO A 457 -35.18 -7.41 22.26
N SER A 458 -35.80 -7.31 21.08
CA SER A 458 -35.42 -6.40 20.00
C SER A 458 -35.60 -4.94 20.42
N GLY A 459 -34.62 -4.40 21.14
CA GLY A 459 -34.65 -3.03 21.68
C GLY A 459 -33.46 -2.67 22.57
N VAL A 460 -32.79 -3.67 23.18
CA VAL A 460 -31.81 -3.44 24.27
C VAL A 460 -30.35 -3.30 23.80
N GLY A 461 -30.11 -3.23 22.49
CA GLY A 461 -28.77 -3.04 21.92
C GLY A 461 -27.86 -4.26 22.08
N ASN A 462 -26.55 -4.04 22.25
CA ASN A 462 -25.53 -5.11 22.32
C ASN A 462 -25.31 -5.66 23.75
N ILE A 463 -26.26 -5.48 24.66
CA ILE A 463 -26.16 -5.96 26.05
C ILE A 463 -26.46 -7.46 26.08
N SER A 464 -25.69 -8.24 26.85
CA SER A 464 -25.90 -9.70 26.96
C SER A 464 -27.18 -10.04 27.71
N GLN A 465 -27.81 -11.18 27.39
CA GLN A 465 -28.97 -11.70 28.12
C GLN A 465 -28.69 -11.90 29.61
N GLU A 466 -27.49 -12.38 29.97
CA GLU A 466 -27.07 -12.53 31.37
C GLU A 466 -27.16 -11.23 32.17
N THR A 467 -26.78 -10.10 31.57
CA THR A 467 -26.87 -8.78 32.21
C THR A 467 -28.33 -8.37 32.40
N LEU A 468 -29.20 -8.72 31.45
CA LEU A 468 -30.63 -8.41 31.50
C LEU A 468 -31.35 -9.22 32.58
N ASP A 469 -31.02 -10.50 32.71
CA ASP A 469 -31.60 -11.40 33.71
C ASP A 469 -31.14 -11.04 35.14
N GLU A 470 -29.87 -10.63 35.30
CA GLU A 470 -29.36 -10.09 36.57
C GLU A 470 -30.12 -8.80 36.98
N LEU A 471 -30.40 -7.94 36.01
CA LEU A 471 -31.20 -6.72 36.21
C LEU A 471 -32.66 -7.02 36.59
N LEU A 472 -33.27 -8.00 35.93
CA LEU A 472 -34.66 -8.41 36.19
C LEU A 472 -34.80 -8.92 37.64
N LYS A 473 -33.87 -9.79 38.07
CA LYS A 473 -33.83 -10.30 39.45
C LYS A 473 -33.61 -9.20 40.47
N ALA A 474 -32.79 -8.20 40.16
CA ALA A 474 -32.57 -7.06 41.04
C ALA A 474 -33.81 -6.15 41.15
N ALA A 475 -34.52 -5.93 40.05
CA ALA A 475 -35.77 -5.15 40.02
C ALA A 475 -36.90 -5.82 40.82
N GLU A 476 -37.06 -7.14 40.66
CA GLU A 476 -38.03 -7.94 41.41
C GLU A 476 -37.72 -7.97 42.92
N ALA A 477 -36.44 -8.11 43.29
CA ALA A 477 -36.00 -8.05 44.68
C ALA A 477 -36.18 -6.66 45.33
N ALA A 478 -36.17 -5.59 44.53
CA ALA A 478 -36.45 -4.23 44.96
C ALA A 478 -37.96 -3.91 45.00
N GLY A 479 -38.83 -4.87 44.67
CA GLY A 479 -40.28 -4.74 44.74
C GLY A 479 -40.91 -3.98 43.57
N PHE A 480 -40.19 -3.83 42.44
CA PHE A 480 -40.74 -3.27 41.22
C PHE A 480 -41.41 -4.38 40.38
N PRO A 481 -42.70 -4.25 40.03
CA PRO A 481 -43.37 -5.22 39.17
C PRO A 481 -42.83 -5.08 37.74
N VAL A 482 -42.23 -6.14 37.22
CA VAL A 482 -41.77 -6.20 35.83
C VAL A 482 -42.80 -7.01 35.04
N ASP A 483 -43.51 -6.36 34.12
CA ASP A 483 -44.41 -7.03 33.18
C ASP A 483 -43.77 -7.14 31.79
N ASP A 484 -44.27 -8.06 30.96
CA ASP A 484 -43.74 -8.30 29.61
C ASP A 484 -43.86 -7.07 28.69
N GLY A 485 -44.75 -6.12 29.02
CA GLY A 485 -44.92 -4.87 28.26
C GLY A 485 -43.80 -3.86 28.52
N MET A 486 -43.35 -3.71 29.76
CA MET A 486 -42.22 -2.86 30.14
C MET A 486 -40.89 -3.29 29.49
N MET A 487 -40.68 -4.60 29.34
CA MET A 487 -39.44 -5.15 28.76
C MET A 487 -39.36 -4.96 27.23
N ALA A 488 -40.51 -4.82 26.57
CA ALA A 488 -40.57 -4.60 25.12
C ALA A 488 -40.22 -3.15 24.72
N GLU A 489 -40.33 -2.18 25.64
CA GLU A 489 -40.14 -0.75 25.37
C GLU A 489 -38.90 -0.14 26.04
N ILE A 490 -38.10 -0.93 26.77
CA ILE A 490 -36.93 -0.40 27.49
C ILE A 490 -35.78 -0.05 26.54
N THR A 491 -35.27 1.18 26.64
CA THR A 491 -34.15 1.64 25.79
C THR A 491 -32.78 1.22 26.36
N PRO A 492 -31.73 1.12 25.53
CA PRO A 492 -30.39 0.77 26.00
C PRO A 492 -29.87 1.73 27.08
N GLU A 493 -30.17 3.03 26.96
CA GLU A 493 -29.78 4.06 27.93
C GLU A 493 -30.46 3.87 29.29
N GLN A 494 -31.73 3.45 29.30
CA GLN A 494 -32.45 3.13 30.53
C GLN A 494 -31.86 1.91 31.22
N VAL A 495 -31.51 0.86 30.46
CA VAL A 495 -30.85 -0.34 30.98
C VAL A 495 -29.48 0.00 31.59
N GLU A 496 -28.72 0.89 30.95
CA GLU A 496 -27.44 1.36 31.48
C GLU A 496 -27.60 2.16 32.79
N GLN A 497 -28.63 2.99 32.89
CA GLN A 497 -28.94 3.72 34.12
C GLN A 497 -29.36 2.78 35.26
N TYR A 498 -30.21 1.78 35.00
CA TYR A 498 -30.63 0.80 36.00
C TYR A 498 -29.48 -0.09 36.46
N ALA A 499 -28.60 -0.51 35.54
CA ALA A 499 -27.40 -1.28 35.89
C ALA A 499 -26.48 -0.47 36.81
N LYS A 500 -26.32 0.84 36.54
CA LYS A 500 -25.52 1.76 37.36
C LYS A 500 -26.12 2.01 38.74
N MET A 501 -27.45 2.12 38.86
CA MET A 501 -28.14 2.26 40.14
C MET A 501 -28.11 0.98 40.97
N SER A 502 -28.16 -0.19 40.32
CA SER A 502 -28.18 -1.50 40.98
C SER A 502 -26.79 -2.10 41.21
N GLY A 503 -25.72 -1.44 40.74
CA GLY A 503 -24.34 -1.90 40.89
C GLY A 503 -23.97 -3.11 40.01
N ILE A 504 -24.76 -3.41 38.98
CA ILE A 504 -24.55 -4.55 38.07
C ILE A 504 -23.61 -4.12 36.92
N LYS A 505 -22.61 -4.96 36.60
CA LYS A 505 -21.64 -4.68 35.54
C LYS A 505 -22.19 -5.14 34.18
N ILE A 506 -22.29 -4.21 33.23
CA ILE A 506 -22.82 -4.49 31.89
C ILE A 506 -21.82 -5.31 31.06
N ARG A 507 -22.28 -6.46 30.55
CA ARG A 507 -21.55 -7.27 29.57
C ARG A 507 -22.18 -7.04 28.19
N ARG A 508 -21.34 -6.86 27.16
CA ARG A 508 -21.78 -6.64 25.78
C ARG A 508 -21.33 -7.76 24.87
N VAL A 509 -22.20 -8.13 23.93
CA VAL A 509 -21.94 -9.13 22.89
C VAL A 509 -21.58 -8.38 21.62
N THR A 510 -20.39 -8.63 21.08
CA THR A 510 -20.00 -8.14 19.77
C THR A 510 -20.87 -8.85 18.72
N LYS A 511 -21.52 -8.11 17.82
CA LYS A 511 -22.14 -8.70 16.62
C LYS A 511 -21.03 -9.42 15.85
N GLY A 512 -21.15 -10.74 15.73
CA GLY A 512 -20.45 -11.48 14.70
C GLY A 512 -20.88 -10.92 13.34
N ASN A 513 -19.92 -10.73 12.44
CA ASN A 513 -20.17 -10.30 11.09
C ASN A 513 -20.93 -11.45 10.38
N THR A 514 -22.26 -11.38 10.28
CA THR A 514 -23.03 -12.37 9.52
C THR A 514 -22.81 -12.10 8.03
N ASN A 515 -21.81 -12.76 7.43
CA ASN A 515 -21.56 -12.73 5.99
C ASN A 515 -22.64 -13.54 5.28
N THR A 516 -23.79 -12.92 5.01
CA THR A 516 -24.94 -13.61 4.41
C THR A 516 -25.00 -13.49 2.89
N ALA A 517 -23.93 -12.97 2.28
CA ALA A 517 -23.75 -12.82 0.84
C ALA A 517 -22.25 -12.97 0.55
N SER A 518 -21.92 -13.43 -0.66
CA SER A 518 -20.54 -13.48 -1.13
C SER A 518 -19.90 -12.11 -0.99
N SER A 519 -18.56 -12.08 -0.87
CA SER A 519 -17.87 -10.81 -0.74
C SER A 519 -18.26 -9.91 -1.92
N LYS A 520 -18.64 -8.64 -1.63
CA LYS A 520 -18.97 -7.67 -2.70
C LYS A 520 -17.86 -7.57 -3.74
N GLU A 521 -16.64 -7.83 -3.29
CA GLU A 521 -15.45 -7.87 -4.12
C GLU A 521 -15.47 -9.03 -5.13
N ASP A 522 -15.76 -10.26 -4.70
CA ASP A 522 -15.83 -11.44 -5.58
C ASP A 522 -16.95 -11.31 -6.61
N VAL A 523 -18.11 -10.78 -6.21
CA VAL A 523 -19.23 -10.51 -7.12
C VAL A 523 -18.81 -9.52 -8.21
N ALA A 524 -18.11 -8.44 -7.84
CA ALA A 524 -17.66 -7.45 -8.80
C ALA A 524 -16.49 -7.96 -9.67
N TRP A 525 -15.66 -8.88 -9.18
CA TRP A 525 -14.66 -9.57 -10.01
C TRP A 525 -15.30 -10.48 -11.04
N LEU A 526 -16.43 -11.10 -10.67
CA LEU A 526 -17.15 -12.03 -11.54
C LEU A 526 -17.86 -11.25 -12.65
N ALA A 527 -18.51 -10.14 -12.30
CA ALA A 527 -19.05 -9.20 -13.29
C ALA A 527 -17.96 -8.68 -14.24
N TYR A 528 -16.78 -8.29 -13.73
CA TYR A 528 -15.65 -7.88 -14.57
C TYR A 528 -15.16 -9.01 -15.49
N SER A 529 -15.10 -10.25 -14.99
CA SER A 529 -14.80 -11.42 -15.80
C SER A 529 -15.79 -11.55 -16.96
N ASP A 530 -17.08 -11.57 -16.66
CA ASP A 530 -18.15 -11.81 -17.62
C ASP A 530 -18.27 -10.67 -18.64
N ASP A 531 -18.23 -9.42 -18.19
CA ASP A 531 -18.53 -8.24 -19.00
C ASP A 531 -17.32 -7.70 -19.77
N GLN A 532 -16.12 -7.78 -19.20
CA GLN A 532 -14.91 -7.12 -19.74
C GLN A 532 -13.81 -8.10 -20.16
N ARG A 533 -13.88 -9.35 -19.73
CA ARG A 533 -12.87 -10.40 -20.01
C ARG A 533 -13.49 -11.66 -20.61
N ASN A 534 -14.68 -11.56 -21.20
CA ASN A 534 -15.37 -12.63 -21.91
C ASN A 534 -15.57 -13.93 -21.09
N GLY A 535 -15.72 -13.83 -19.78
CA GLY A 535 -15.90 -14.97 -18.87
C GLY A 535 -14.62 -15.77 -18.59
N GLU A 536 -13.43 -15.28 -18.99
CA GLU A 536 -12.15 -16.00 -18.83
C GLU A 536 -11.70 -16.18 -17.37
N GLY A 537 -12.30 -15.49 -16.41
CA GLY A 537 -11.85 -15.48 -15.02
C GLY A 537 -12.40 -16.59 -14.14
N PHE A 538 -13.38 -17.36 -14.59
CA PHE A 538 -14.04 -18.37 -13.77
C PHE A 538 -14.30 -19.66 -14.55
N VAL A 539 -13.86 -20.80 -14.02
CA VAL A 539 -14.22 -22.13 -14.51
C VAL A 539 -15.53 -22.55 -13.84
N GLU A 540 -16.55 -22.81 -14.66
CA GLU A 540 -17.85 -23.26 -14.17
C GLU A 540 -17.74 -24.58 -13.40
N TRP A 541 -18.54 -24.70 -12.34
CA TRP A 541 -18.57 -25.92 -11.53
C TRP A 541 -19.08 -27.10 -12.36
N THR A 542 -18.27 -28.14 -12.48
CA THR A 542 -18.59 -29.35 -13.22
C THR A 542 -18.49 -30.58 -12.34
N THR A 543 -19.47 -31.48 -12.44
CA THR A 543 -19.45 -32.73 -11.68
C THR A 543 -18.31 -33.64 -12.16
N PHE A 544 -17.54 -34.15 -11.22
CA PHE A 544 -16.41 -35.04 -11.45
C PHE A 544 -16.44 -36.22 -10.47
N GLU A 545 -16.04 -37.41 -10.94
CA GLU A 545 -15.95 -38.62 -10.12
C GLU A 545 -14.53 -38.74 -9.55
N HIS A 546 -14.34 -38.26 -8.31
CA HIS A 546 -13.07 -38.27 -7.63
C HIS A 546 -12.66 -39.70 -7.20
N PRO A 547 -11.40 -40.13 -7.45
CA PRO A 547 -10.94 -41.48 -7.10
C PRO A 547 -11.10 -41.88 -5.63
N GLN A 548 -10.98 -40.92 -4.71
CA GLN A 548 -11.02 -41.16 -3.25
C GLN A 548 -12.27 -40.59 -2.55
N LEU A 549 -12.91 -39.58 -3.13
CA LEU A 549 -13.97 -38.79 -2.47
C LEU A 549 -15.37 -39.06 -3.07
N GLY A 550 -15.44 -39.81 -4.17
CA GLY A 550 -16.69 -40.01 -4.90
C GLY A 550 -17.07 -38.78 -5.73
N THR A 551 -18.35 -38.52 -5.89
CA THR A 551 -18.84 -37.40 -6.71
C THR A 551 -18.54 -36.05 -6.07
N VAL A 552 -17.77 -35.20 -6.75
CA VAL A 552 -17.41 -33.83 -6.36
C VAL A 552 -17.74 -32.85 -7.48
N GLU A 553 -17.68 -31.54 -7.23
CA GLU A 553 -17.71 -30.53 -8.30
C GLU A 553 -16.36 -29.83 -8.38
N ILE A 554 -15.81 -29.65 -9.58
CA ILE A 554 -14.54 -28.94 -9.83
C ILE A 554 -14.84 -27.65 -10.59
N GLY A 555 -14.25 -26.54 -10.13
CA GLY A 555 -14.40 -25.21 -10.72
C GLY A 555 -13.87 -24.12 -9.79
N GLY A 556 -14.01 -22.85 -10.20
CA GLY A 556 -13.55 -21.72 -9.40
C GLY A 556 -12.82 -20.66 -10.19
N TRP A 557 -12.13 -19.78 -9.48
CA TRP A 557 -11.34 -18.71 -10.08
C TRP A 557 -10.16 -19.28 -10.87
N VAL A 558 -9.97 -18.78 -12.09
CA VAL A 558 -8.78 -19.08 -12.90
C VAL A 558 -7.55 -18.48 -12.19
N PRO A 559 -6.48 -19.28 -11.96
CA PRO A 559 -5.23 -18.81 -11.38
C PRO A 559 -4.70 -17.55 -12.09
N TYR A 560 -4.13 -16.61 -11.31
CA TYR A 560 -3.59 -15.32 -11.79
C TYR A 560 -4.61 -14.30 -12.33
N PHE A 561 -5.90 -14.64 -12.48
CA PHE A 561 -6.88 -13.72 -13.07
C PHE A 561 -7.06 -12.43 -12.28
N LYS A 562 -7.04 -12.52 -10.94
CA LYS A 562 -7.21 -11.36 -10.04
C LYS A 562 -5.93 -10.55 -9.86
N THR A 563 -4.77 -11.11 -10.19
CA THR A 563 -3.46 -10.48 -9.98
C THR A 563 -2.88 -9.87 -11.25
N LEU A 564 -3.24 -10.40 -12.44
CA LEU A 564 -2.70 -9.93 -13.72
C LEU A 564 -3.75 -9.16 -14.55
N PRO A 565 -3.44 -7.93 -14.99
CA PRO A 565 -4.31 -7.19 -15.89
C PRO A 565 -4.31 -7.82 -17.30
N PRO A 566 -5.24 -7.37 -18.16
CA PRO A 566 -5.07 -7.50 -19.60
C PRO A 566 -3.70 -6.99 -20.07
N THR A 567 -3.05 -7.73 -20.97
CA THR A 567 -1.67 -7.44 -21.41
C THR A 567 -1.54 -6.14 -22.21
N ASP A 568 -2.63 -5.65 -22.80
CA ASP A 568 -2.69 -4.38 -23.51
C ASP A 568 -2.64 -3.16 -22.58
N ALA A 569 -2.96 -3.33 -21.28
CA ALA A 569 -2.84 -2.28 -20.29
C ALA A 569 -1.37 -1.97 -19.89
N ILE A 570 -0.43 -2.90 -20.14
CA ILE A 570 0.96 -2.81 -19.66
C ILE A 570 1.67 -1.56 -20.21
N ASP A 571 1.47 -1.21 -21.48
CA ASP A 571 2.11 -0.05 -22.11
C ASP A 571 1.66 1.26 -21.42
N SER A 572 0.35 1.41 -21.19
CA SER A 572 -0.22 2.59 -20.52
C SER A 572 0.25 2.71 -19.07
N ILE A 573 0.30 1.59 -18.35
CA ILE A 573 0.81 1.56 -16.97
C ILE A 573 2.29 1.94 -16.95
N THR A 574 3.08 1.44 -17.90
CA THR A 574 4.53 1.75 -18.03
C THR A 574 4.76 3.24 -18.25
N GLU A 575 4.00 3.87 -19.13
CA GLU A 575 4.10 5.32 -19.37
C GLU A 575 3.75 6.14 -18.12
N LYS A 576 2.70 5.75 -17.39
CA LYS A 576 2.29 6.39 -16.13
C LYS A 576 3.39 6.25 -15.06
N GLN A 577 4.00 5.07 -14.93
CA GLN A 577 5.09 4.84 -13.98
C GLN A 577 6.37 5.59 -14.36
N ALA A 578 6.74 5.64 -15.64
CA ALA A 578 7.90 6.41 -16.09
C ALA A 578 7.78 7.90 -15.70
N LYS A 579 6.60 8.50 -15.89
CA LYS A 579 6.30 9.87 -15.43
C LYS A 579 6.40 10.00 -13.91
N PHE A 580 5.85 9.05 -13.18
CA PHE A 580 5.88 9.06 -11.71
C PHE A 580 7.31 9.00 -11.15
N ILE A 581 8.20 8.18 -11.72
CA ILE A 581 9.60 8.12 -11.24
C ILE A 581 10.34 9.43 -11.50
N ILE A 582 10.09 10.10 -12.63
CA ILE A 582 10.65 11.43 -12.91
C ILE A 582 10.10 12.47 -11.91
N GLU A 583 8.80 12.40 -11.59
CA GLU A 583 8.12 13.23 -10.58
C GLU A 583 8.71 13.03 -9.17
N ILE A 584 9.16 11.81 -8.82
CA ILE A 584 9.90 11.52 -7.58
C ILE A 584 11.34 12.04 -7.63
N ALA A 585 12.07 11.77 -8.71
CA ALA A 585 13.47 12.16 -8.84
C ALA A 585 13.65 13.69 -8.76
N SER A 586 12.78 14.44 -9.44
CA SER A 586 12.76 15.92 -9.38
C SER A 586 12.45 16.50 -7.99
N ARG A 587 11.95 15.68 -7.06
CA ARG A 587 11.63 16.08 -5.67
C ARG A 587 12.64 15.58 -4.65
N LEU A 588 13.65 14.80 -5.06
CA LEU A 588 14.73 14.37 -4.17
C LEU A 588 15.51 15.58 -3.60
N PRO A 589 16.24 15.40 -2.49
CA PRO A 589 16.99 16.49 -1.87
C PRO A 589 18.11 17.02 -2.78
N ASP A 590 18.10 18.31 -3.10
CA ASP A 590 19.22 19.01 -3.72
C ASP A 590 19.94 19.89 -2.68
N VAL A 591 21.04 19.36 -2.15
CA VAL A 591 21.81 20.02 -1.10
C VAL A 591 23.00 20.76 -1.68
N ARG A 592 23.09 22.06 -1.39
CA ARG A 592 24.20 22.92 -1.83
C ARG A 592 24.73 23.82 -0.73
N LEU A 593 25.97 24.26 -0.94
CA LEU A 593 26.58 25.34 -0.17
C LEU A 593 26.11 26.68 -0.75
N GLY A 594 25.57 27.54 0.10
CA GLY A 594 25.26 28.92 -0.26
C GLY A 594 26.52 29.79 -0.33
N SER A 595 26.36 31.04 -0.77
CA SER A 595 27.47 31.99 -0.85
C SER A 595 28.08 32.26 0.54
N PRO A 596 29.41 32.12 0.70
CA PRO A 596 30.07 32.43 1.96
C PRO A 596 30.10 33.94 2.20
N ILE A 597 29.94 34.35 3.46
CA ILE A 597 30.03 35.73 3.93
C ILE A 597 31.24 35.80 4.87
N ILE A 598 32.22 36.61 4.51
CA ILE A 598 33.49 36.77 5.23
C ILE A 598 33.62 38.22 5.66
N GLU A 599 33.72 38.44 6.96
CA GLU A 599 33.83 39.76 7.58
C GLU A 599 35.10 39.85 8.43
N GLN A 600 35.82 40.97 8.33
CA GLN A 600 37.00 41.17 9.16
C GLN A 600 36.57 41.72 10.53
N LEU A 601 36.91 41.02 11.61
CA LEU A 601 36.58 41.45 12.97
C LEU A 601 37.69 42.31 13.59
N ALA A 602 38.94 41.92 13.34
CA ALA A 602 40.14 42.61 13.82
C ALA A 602 41.35 42.21 12.95
N ASN A 603 42.53 42.76 13.25
CA ASN A 603 43.76 42.39 12.55
C ASN A 603 44.03 40.88 12.66
N GLY A 604 43.92 40.18 11.53
CA GLY A 604 44.13 38.74 11.44
C GLY A 604 43.00 37.87 12.00
N LEU A 605 41.84 38.44 12.33
CA LEU A 605 40.67 37.72 12.82
C LEU A 605 39.49 37.91 11.87
N TRP A 606 38.95 36.80 11.37
CA TRP A 606 37.92 36.76 10.34
C TRP A 606 36.71 35.98 10.83
N GLU A 607 35.52 36.50 10.57
CA GLU A 607 34.28 35.77 10.69
C GLU A 607 33.93 35.15 9.34
N VAL A 608 33.73 33.84 9.30
CA VAL A 608 33.29 33.11 8.11
C VAL A 608 31.91 32.54 8.39
N ARG A 609 30.92 32.95 7.61
CA ARG A 609 29.55 32.42 7.65
C ARG A 609 29.23 31.72 6.34
N ILE A 610 28.61 30.55 6.42
CA ILE A 610 28.10 29.83 5.26
C ILE A 610 26.75 29.22 5.56
N SER A 611 25.92 29.08 4.54
CA SER A 611 24.66 28.36 4.65
C SER A 611 24.73 27.04 3.90
N VAL A 612 24.09 26.02 4.46
CA VAL A 612 23.75 24.79 3.73
C VAL A 612 22.26 24.86 3.42
N VAL A 613 21.93 24.70 2.15
CA VAL A 613 20.57 24.84 1.62
C VAL A 613 20.12 23.50 1.05
N ASN A 614 18.86 23.13 1.27
CA ASN A 614 18.19 22.05 0.54
C ASN A 614 17.07 22.65 -0.30
N ASP A 615 17.32 22.83 -1.60
CA ASP A 615 16.32 23.35 -2.54
C ASP A 615 15.34 22.26 -3.01
N GLY A 616 15.73 20.99 -2.85
CA GLY A 616 14.85 19.85 -3.10
C GLY A 616 13.64 19.83 -2.16
N TRP A 617 12.58 19.18 -2.61
CA TRP A 617 11.33 19.13 -1.85
C TRP A 617 11.36 18.10 -0.72
N PHE A 618 12.10 16.99 -0.90
CA PHE A 618 12.26 15.97 0.13
C PHE A 618 13.21 16.43 1.23
N PRO A 619 12.98 16.02 2.49
CA PRO A 619 13.98 16.16 3.53
C PRO A 619 15.18 15.26 3.22
N THR A 620 16.37 15.65 3.69
CA THR A 620 17.59 14.86 3.44
C THR A 620 17.64 13.52 4.18
N GLY A 621 16.69 13.28 5.07
CA GLY A 621 16.45 11.99 5.73
C GLY A 621 15.08 11.99 6.39
N THR A 622 14.41 10.84 6.41
CA THR A 622 13.07 10.70 7.00
C THR A 622 13.10 10.89 8.51
N ALA A 623 11.97 11.31 9.08
CA ALA A 623 11.78 11.39 10.52
C ALA A 623 11.99 10.00 11.17
N MET A 624 11.59 8.92 10.47
CA MET A 624 11.87 7.55 10.90
C MET A 624 13.37 7.23 10.93
N ALA A 625 14.13 7.60 9.90
CA ALA A 625 15.58 7.40 9.86
C ALA A 625 16.29 8.11 11.01
N LYS A 626 15.83 9.32 11.36
CA LYS A 626 16.33 10.07 12.52
C LYS A 626 16.02 9.35 13.83
N LYS A 627 14.79 8.86 14.00
CA LYS A 627 14.34 8.12 15.20
C LYS A 627 15.16 6.86 15.42
N ASN A 628 15.42 6.11 14.35
CA ASN A 628 16.14 4.83 14.41
C ASN A 628 17.67 4.99 14.29
N LYS A 629 18.19 6.22 14.31
CA LYS A 629 19.63 6.54 14.18
C LYS A 629 20.28 5.96 12.91
N ARG A 630 19.49 5.88 11.84
CA ARG A 630 19.89 5.46 10.49
C ARG A 630 20.18 6.64 9.57
N ALA A 631 19.66 7.82 9.90
CA ALA A 631 20.03 9.05 9.21
C ALA A 631 21.54 9.27 9.28
N ARG A 632 22.21 9.35 8.13
CA ARG A 632 23.63 9.70 8.02
C ARG A 632 23.73 11.23 7.93
N PRO A 633 24.57 11.88 8.76
CA PRO A 633 24.64 13.32 8.76
C PRO A 633 25.46 13.81 7.56
N PHE A 634 25.07 14.95 7.00
CA PHE A 634 26.00 15.73 6.19
C PHE A 634 27.10 16.26 7.10
N VAL A 635 28.33 16.24 6.61
CA VAL A 635 29.50 16.68 7.35
C VAL A 635 30.02 17.95 6.70
N LEU A 636 29.82 19.08 7.36
CA LEU A 636 30.36 20.37 6.94
C LEU A 636 31.68 20.62 7.67
N ARG A 637 32.76 20.80 6.91
CA ARG A 637 34.11 20.93 7.42
C ARG A 637 34.78 22.18 6.87
N LEU A 638 35.45 22.92 7.77
CA LEU A 638 36.36 24.00 7.41
C LEU A 638 37.81 23.49 7.46
N ASP A 639 38.53 23.57 6.34
CA ASP A 639 39.90 23.08 6.21
C ASP A 639 40.94 24.12 6.65
N VAL A 640 41.01 24.30 7.96
CA VAL A 640 42.05 25.08 8.63
C VAL A 640 42.68 24.28 9.77
N PRO A 641 43.91 24.61 10.21
CA PRO A 641 44.48 24.09 11.45
C PRO A 641 43.53 24.32 12.65
N ASN A 642 43.49 23.39 13.62
CA ASN A 642 42.53 23.48 14.74
C ASN A 642 42.80 24.70 15.62
N ASP A 643 44.06 25.09 15.78
CA ASP A 643 44.53 26.27 16.51
C ASP A 643 44.19 27.60 15.81
N ALA A 644 43.90 27.57 14.51
CA ALA A 644 43.42 28.73 13.78
C ALA A 644 41.94 29.03 14.05
N ILE A 645 41.16 28.11 14.63
CA ILE A 645 39.74 28.32 14.93
C ILE A 645 39.61 28.90 16.34
N VAL A 646 39.24 30.18 16.42
CA VAL A 646 39.00 30.89 17.69
C VAL A 646 37.60 30.58 18.23
N SER A 647 36.61 30.42 17.34
CA SER A 647 35.23 30.04 17.69
C SER A 647 34.55 29.25 16.57
N GLY A 648 33.63 28.35 16.94
CA GLY A 648 32.96 27.42 16.03
C GLY A 648 33.59 26.02 16.03
N GLN A 649 32.86 25.02 15.52
CA GLN A 649 33.38 23.65 15.40
C GLN A 649 33.97 23.41 14.01
N LYS A 650 35.20 22.89 13.93
CA LYS A 650 35.83 22.54 12.64
C LYS A 650 34.96 21.62 11.77
N VAL A 651 34.24 20.71 12.42
CA VAL A 651 33.37 19.72 11.79
C VAL A 651 31.98 19.87 12.40
N ASN A 652 30.99 20.20 11.57
CA ASN A 652 29.58 20.27 11.94
C ASN A 652 28.83 19.13 11.28
N ARG A 653 27.96 18.46 12.04
CA ARG A 653 27.13 17.35 11.56
C ARG A 653 25.68 17.81 11.43
N ILE A 654 25.12 17.66 10.24
CA ILE A 654 23.75 18.07 9.91
C ILE A 654 22.95 16.79 9.70
N TRP A 655 22.15 16.41 10.69
CA TRP A 655 21.43 15.14 10.69
C TRP A 655 20.20 15.12 9.79
N SER A 656 19.63 16.29 9.51
CA SER A 656 18.46 16.44 8.65
C SER A 656 18.36 17.91 8.25
N LEU A 657 18.06 18.15 6.98
CA LEU A 657 17.60 19.42 6.44
C LEU A 657 16.18 19.18 5.93
N ALA A 658 15.26 20.06 6.31
CA ALA A 658 13.91 20.02 5.75
C ALA A 658 13.98 20.31 4.24
N GLY A 659 12.98 19.86 3.49
CA GLY A 659 12.85 20.26 2.09
C GLY A 659 12.33 21.68 1.94
N GLY A 660 12.12 22.10 0.69
CA GLY A 660 11.44 23.35 0.36
C GLY A 660 12.28 24.60 0.58
N GLY A 661 13.58 24.54 0.26
CA GLY A 661 14.48 25.70 0.36
C GLY A 661 14.99 25.99 1.78
N SER A 662 14.98 24.98 2.66
CA SER A 662 15.41 25.18 4.04
C SER A 662 16.90 25.56 4.10
N ARG A 663 17.24 26.50 5.00
CA ARG A 663 18.58 27.08 5.11
C ARG A 663 19.10 26.98 6.54
N THR A 664 20.26 26.36 6.71
CA THR A 664 20.95 26.31 8.01
C THR A 664 22.29 27.04 7.93
N TRP A 665 22.50 28.00 8.84
CA TRP A 665 23.72 28.81 8.89
C TRP A 665 24.76 28.23 9.84
N PHE A 666 26.02 28.26 9.40
CA PHE A 666 27.20 27.90 10.17
C PHE A 666 28.15 29.08 10.23
N LYS A 667 28.83 29.21 11.36
CA LYS A 667 29.70 30.34 11.65
C LYS A 667 31.00 29.86 12.30
N TRP A 668 32.10 30.41 11.83
CA TRP A 668 33.42 30.28 12.43
C TRP A 668 34.05 31.64 12.64
N VAL A 669 34.89 31.75 13.66
CA VAL A 669 35.85 32.84 13.81
C VAL A 669 37.23 32.23 13.68
N VAL A 670 38.00 32.67 12.68
CA VAL A 670 39.31 32.12 12.35
C VAL A 670 40.41 33.17 12.40
N GLN A 671 41.57 32.77 12.91
CA GLN A 671 42.78 33.55 12.89
C GLN A 671 43.60 33.21 11.63
N GLY A 672 43.87 34.20 10.79
CA GLY A 672 44.53 33.98 9.51
C GLY A 672 45.03 35.26 8.84
N LYS A 673 46.05 35.11 7.98
CA LYS A 673 46.54 36.23 7.17
C LYS A 673 45.49 36.60 6.09
N PRO A 674 45.39 37.89 5.72
CA PRO A 674 44.55 38.29 4.58
C PRO A 674 44.94 37.55 3.30
N ASN A 675 43.96 37.27 2.45
CA ASN A 675 44.11 36.61 1.15
C ASN A 675 44.63 35.17 1.19
N VAL A 676 44.53 34.49 2.34
CA VAL A 676 44.77 33.04 2.42
C VAL A 676 43.53 32.30 1.92
N GLU A 677 43.73 31.31 1.06
CA GLU A 677 42.69 30.40 0.59
C GLU A 677 42.47 29.28 1.62
N VAL A 678 41.20 29.01 1.95
CA VAL A 678 40.78 27.91 2.81
C VAL A 678 39.57 27.23 2.18
N ASN A 679 39.42 25.92 2.37
CA ASN A 679 38.32 25.17 1.77
C ASN A 679 37.20 24.94 2.77
N ILE A 680 35.95 25.02 2.29
CA ILE A 680 34.78 24.51 2.98
C ILE A 680 34.28 23.30 2.20
N THR A 681 34.24 22.14 2.87
CA THR A 681 33.79 20.89 2.29
C THR A 681 32.49 20.44 2.95
N LEU A 682 31.49 20.13 2.12
CA LEU A 682 30.27 19.45 2.51
C LEU A 682 30.33 18.02 1.98
N PHE A 683 30.32 17.06 2.88
CA PHE A 683 30.38 15.63 2.57
C PHE A 683 29.05 14.96 2.92
N SER A 684 28.58 14.05 2.07
CA SER A 684 27.45 13.16 2.31
C SER A 684 27.70 11.81 1.65
N ASP A 685 27.39 10.73 2.36
CA ASP A 685 27.40 9.38 1.77
C ASP A 685 26.33 9.26 0.66
N LYS A 686 25.23 10.05 0.75
CA LYS A 686 24.09 9.98 -0.17
C LYS A 686 24.20 10.87 -1.40
N PHE A 687 24.79 12.05 -1.22
CA PHE A 687 24.76 13.13 -2.22
C PHE A 687 26.17 13.60 -2.60
N GLY A 688 27.17 12.77 -2.31
CA GLY A 688 28.57 13.02 -2.65
C GLY A 688 29.22 14.15 -1.85
N THR A 689 30.32 14.67 -2.41
CA THR A 689 31.15 15.70 -1.78
C THR A 689 31.18 16.97 -2.61
N LYS A 690 30.92 18.12 -1.99
CA LYS A 690 31.05 19.45 -2.59
C LYS A 690 32.08 20.25 -1.82
N THR A 691 33.06 20.83 -2.51
CA THR A 691 34.08 21.69 -1.88
C THR A 691 34.09 23.05 -2.56
N ILE A 692 34.07 24.12 -1.76
CA ILE A 692 34.26 25.48 -2.26
C ILE A 692 35.54 26.09 -1.65
N PRO A 693 36.42 26.67 -2.48
CA PRO A 693 37.51 27.49 -1.98
C PRO A 693 36.98 28.86 -1.57
N ILE A 694 37.43 29.37 -0.43
CA ILE A 694 37.14 30.72 0.02
C ILE A 694 38.45 31.45 0.32
N THR A 695 38.50 32.75 0.01
CA THR A 695 39.65 33.60 0.32
C THR A 695 39.31 34.47 1.53
N LEU A 696 40.19 34.54 2.53
CA LEU A 696 40.03 35.43 3.70
C LEU A 696 40.18 36.90 3.30
N LYS A 697 39.11 37.45 2.75
CA LYS A 697 38.94 38.84 2.31
C LYS A 697 37.49 39.24 2.55
N GLU A 698 37.24 40.50 2.87
CA GLU A 698 35.87 41.00 3.03
C GLU A 698 35.05 40.74 1.76
N THR A 699 33.90 40.09 1.94
CA THR A 699 32.94 39.84 0.87
C THR A 699 31.73 40.74 1.06
N THR A 700 31.29 41.41 0.00
CA THR A 700 29.98 42.07 -0.08
C THR A 700 28.91 41.01 -0.36
N GLY A 701 28.68 40.09 0.58
CA GLY A 701 27.58 39.13 0.45
C GLY A 701 26.24 39.84 0.67
N GLU A 702 25.21 39.48 -0.12
CA GLU A 702 23.84 39.94 0.09
C GLU A 702 23.41 39.63 1.53
N LYS A 703 23.16 40.68 2.31
CA LYS A 703 22.51 40.57 3.62
C LYS A 703 21.03 40.26 3.37
N SER A 704 20.67 38.98 3.23
CA SER A 704 19.28 38.51 3.27
C SER A 704 18.94 37.94 4.63
#